data_AF-A0A7X8VHR7-F1
#
_entry.id   AF-A0A7X8VHR7-F1
#
_cell.length_a   1.000
_cell.length_b   1.000
_cell.length_c   1.000
_cell.angle_alpha   90.00
_cell.angle_beta   90.00
_cell.angle_gamma   90.00
#
_symmetry.space_group_name_H-M   'P 1'
#
loop_
_entity.id
_entity.type
_entity.pdbx_description
1 polymer ?
#
loop_
_entity_poly.entity_id
_entity_poly.type
_entity_poly.pdbx_seq_one_letter_code
_entity_poly.pdbx_strand_id
1 'polypeptide(L)'
;MDLINISWDARAGRLRGTDIDNAAGTQAYNAVCLGFFDGCHVGHRALINTLLYAAAEADLSPCILTFDQLPTQNSGVSSYDDSVPASDTGRKVRERRMREGGPFLIQSAADRYRHLTDCGADRVYVQQFSAEFSRLGPEDYLEKVLYRDLRVRLIVVGYDFRFGADSSGRVAHLQRWGEELGVRVIVVPPVQIKGATVHSSLIRQALLTGHIEEVNRYLGHHFSIRGEVIRGSARGRTTGHPTANILCPPEQIWPPFGVYATLTEVDGRYYPSISNFGVRPTVDDPTTEPILETLIFDREMDLYGKEITVHLLSFIRPEERFQSYMSMVAQIYQDIEQATAFLRNMDTALPCYSAAGTEVRVIRAERFNTVSLYWEFYFRKTEKLCSAAPVIARLLTAASKAYPSKPLLAARLADLYGATWTADTGSFGDLGRLVFHASAVGHIDAGINPIDELLELVLACLTEPLTDESGHFDAALVASEIKNQLDLLKAVEDNPHSWAGRRFIDNLTVGHTAHGLSSRGNPEQLRSLTPAELSEIWHDLLYKAPLRVRWTGRIRSDRIDRTIEALQKLRPYRPYRAGKRGDAETDTVPMPIPGRLPSPMPLSPLEPVVEERQVQQSSLRLAYRLPFSYVSPQRHVLTLLNAMLGGGADSLLFAKIREELGLAYSVRSELNHGLGVLTVSAAVHPGSEDAAEAAVNKTIARLAGGDFSASLFNNMRKQLYNSLISLRDSLSGTLSYDVAACLSRQSESPADLAAKIMQIQPHEIAEAAAALVAILSYRLQPNKE
;
A
#
# COMPACT_ATOMS: atom_id res chain seq x y z
N MET A 1 18.14 5.25 4.93
CA MET A 1 18.15 5.15 3.47
C MET A 1 19.01 6.27 2.97
N ASP A 2 19.96 5.95 2.09
CA ASP A 2 21.00 6.89 1.69
C ASP A 2 20.72 7.36 0.25
N LEU A 3 20.56 8.67 0.10
CA LEU A 3 20.59 9.35 -1.20
C LEU A 3 22.06 9.55 -1.58
N ILE A 4 22.51 8.92 -2.66
CA ILE A 4 23.92 8.88 -3.03
C ILE A 4 24.09 9.56 -4.38
N ASN A 5 24.71 10.73 -4.38
CA ASN A 5 25.08 11.40 -5.62
C ASN A 5 26.31 10.73 -6.22
N ILE A 6 26.21 10.33 -7.47
CA ILE A 6 27.27 9.65 -8.21
C ILE A 6 27.54 10.39 -9.53
N SER A 7 28.78 10.31 -10.01
CA SER A 7 29.19 10.94 -11.26
C SER A 7 30.07 10.00 -12.07
N TRP A 8 30.01 10.14 -13.40
CA TRP A 8 30.84 9.35 -14.29
C TRP A 8 32.16 10.07 -14.54
N ASP A 9 33.28 9.36 -14.31
CA ASP A 9 34.61 9.83 -14.66
C ASP A 9 35.06 9.13 -15.94
N ALA A 10 35.01 9.87 -17.05
CA ALA A 10 35.39 9.35 -18.36
C ALA A 10 36.88 8.96 -18.46
N ARG A 11 37.77 9.60 -17.67
CA ARG A 11 39.21 9.29 -17.69
C ARG A 11 39.52 8.00 -16.96
N ALA A 12 38.90 7.80 -15.80
CA ALA A 12 39.01 6.55 -15.05
C ALA A 12 38.13 5.44 -15.62
N GLY A 13 37.17 5.78 -16.49
CA GLY A 13 36.22 4.86 -17.08
C GLY A 13 35.34 4.18 -16.03
N ARG A 14 35.00 4.89 -14.94
CA ARG A 14 34.22 4.36 -13.80
C ARG A 14 33.37 5.43 -13.11
N LEU A 15 32.38 4.99 -12.34
CA LEU A 15 31.61 5.83 -11.43
C LEU A 15 32.45 6.29 -10.22
N ARG A 16 32.18 7.50 -9.75
CA ARG A 16 32.67 8.07 -8.50
C ARG A 16 31.51 8.40 -7.57
N GLY A 17 31.75 8.30 -6.27
CA GLY A 17 30.77 8.61 -5.23
C GLY A 17 31.15 7.94 -3.92
N THR A 18 30.89 8.60 -2.80
CA THR A 18 31.34 8.16 -1.46
C THR A 18 31.00 6.70 -1.13
N ASP A 19 29.82 6.21 -1.53
CA ASP A 19 29.45 4.82 -1.30
C ASP A 19 30.04 3.86 -2.35
N ILE A 20 30.21 4.27 -3.60
CA ILE A 20 30.84 3.45 -4.65
C ILE A 20 32.33 3.23 -4.36
N ASP A 21 33.00 4.30 -3.92
CA ASP A 21 34.43 4.28 -3.58
C ASP A 21 34.72 3.46 -2.31
N ASN A 22 33.77 3.42 -1.37
CA ASN A 22 33.87 2.62 -0.14
C ASN A 22 33.32 1.19 -0.28
N ALA A 23 32.40 0.94 -1.23
CA ALA A 23 31.80 -0.38 -1.48
C ALA A 23 32.78 -1.40 -2.06
N ALA A 24 33.97 -0.98 -2.51
CA ALA A 24 35.03 -1.85 -3.01
C ALA A 24 35.45 -2.95 -2.01
N GLY A 25 35.12 -2.83 -0.71
CA GLY A 25 35.32 -3.86 0.32
C GLY A 25 34.08 -4.64 0.77
N THR A 26 32.88 -4.32 0.26
CA THR A 26 31.62 -5.00 0.66
C THR A 26 31.31 -6.15 -0.30
N GLN A 27 30.74 -7.28 0.14
CA GLN A 27 30.52 -8.45 -0.73
C GLN A 27 29.14 -8.46 -1.43
N ALA A 28 28.23 -7.54 -1.11
CA ALA A 28 26.82 -7.59 -1.53
C ALA A 28 26.60 -7.21 -3.02
N TYR A 29 25.72 -7.96 -3.69
CA TYR A 29 25.23 -7.67 -5.04
C TYR A 29 23.92 -6.89 -5.02
N ASN A 30 23.67 -6.12 -6.08
CA ASN A 30 22.51 -5.22 -6.15
C ASN A 30 21.46 -5.72 -7.15
N ALA A 31 20.20 -5.50 -6.79
CA ALA A 31 19.09 -5.44 -7.71
C ALA A 31 18.83 -3.97 -8.04
N VAL A 32 18.74 -3.58 -9.31
CA VAL A 32 18.60 -2.17 -9.69
C VAL A 32 17.35 -1.93 -10.53
N CYS A 33 16.56 -0.93 -10.13
CA CYS A 33 15.52 -0.35 -10.96
C CYS A 33 16.05 0.92 -11.65
N LEU A 34 15.83 1.02 -12.97
CA LEU A 34 16.35 2.12 -13.80
C LEU A 34 15.21 3.05 -14.25
N GLY A 35 15.39 4.37 -14.15
CA GLY A 35 14.42 5.37 -14.65
C GLY A 35 14.67 6.78 -14.13
N PHE A 36 13.95 7.79 -14.63
CA PHE A 36 14.06 9.18 -14.15
C PHE A 36 13.08 9.51 -13.00
N PHE A 37 12.00 8.72 -12.86
CA PHE A 37 11.05 8.80 -11.74
C PHE A 37 10.40 10.17 -11.48
N ASP A 38 10.24 11.01 -12.51
CA ASP A 38 9.78 12.42 -12.41
C ASP A 38 8.67 12.68 -11.39
N GLY A 39 7.53 11.98 -11.52
CA GLY A 39 6.40 12.10 -10.61
C GLY A 39 6.11 10.85 -9.78
N CYS A 40 7.01 9.86 -9.75
CA CYS A 40 6.78 8.58 -9.05
C CYS A 40 5.38 7.93 -9.27
N HIS A 41 4.85 8.06 -10.49
CA HIS A 41 3.51 7.61 -10.87
C HIS A 41 3.27 6.09 -10.76
N VAL A 42 2.03 5.61 -11.00
CA VAL A 42 1.69 4.19 -10.82
C VAL A 42 2.59 3.21 -11.60
N GLY A 43 3.01 3.58 -12.81
CA GLY A 43 4.04 2.84 -13.57
C GLY A 43 5.39 2.74 -12.85
N HIS A 44 5.92 3.84 -12.32
CA HIS A 44 7.14 3.83 -11.50
C HIS A 44 6.98 2.99 -10.22
N ARG A 45 5.84 3.10 -9.54
CA ARG A 45 5.55 2.30 -8.35
C ARG A 45 5.51 0.82 -8.66
N ALA A 46 4.98 0.42 -9.82
CA ALA A 46 5.02 -0.96 -10.28
C ALA A 46 6.46 -1.46 -10.48
N LEU A 47 7.35 -0.64 -11.05
CA LEU A 47 8.78 -0.98 -11.17
C LEU A 47 9.44 -1.17 -9.79
N ILE A 48 9.23 -0.22 -8.88
CA ILE A 48 9.87 -0.25 -7.55
C ILE A 48 9.33 -1.42 -6.71
N ASN A 49 8.02 -1.67 -6.74
CA ASN A 49 7.46 -2.81 -6.01
C ASN A 49 7.97 -4.16 -6.56
N THR A 50 8.08 -4.30 -7.89
CA THR A 50 8.69 -5.48 -8.52
C THR A 50 10.15 -5.64 -8.12
N LEU A 51 10.92 -4.55 -8.12
CA LEU A 51 12.31 -4.54 -7.63
C LEU A 51 12.39 -5.07 -6.21
N LEU A 52 11.60 -4.54 -5.29
CA LEU A 52 11.67 -4.90 -3.88
C LEU A 52 11.30 -6.37 -3.66
N TYR A 53 10.26 -6.84 -4.35
CA TYR A 53 9.86 -8.24 -4.28
C TYR A 53 10.96 -9.17 -4.83
N ALA A 54 11.46 -8.89 -6.04
CA ALA A 54 12.43 -9.74 -6.69
C ALA A 54 13.82 -9.69 -6.03
N ALA A 55 14.20 -8.54 -5.47
CA ALA A 55 15.43 -8.39 -4.68
C ALA A 55 15.35 -9.23 -3.40
N ALA A 56 14.20 -9.24 -2.71
CA ALA A 56 14.00 -10.07 -1.54
C ALA A 56 14.00 -11.58 -1.90
N GLU A 57 13.48 -11.96 -3.07
CA GLU A 57 13.51 -13.36 -3.56
C GLU A 57 14.94 -13.84 -3.82
N ALA A 58 15.80 -12.95 -4.31
CA ALA A 58 17.17 -13.26 -4.72
C ALA A 58 18.24 -12.90 -3.67
N ASP A 59 17.84 -12.47 -2.47
CA ASP A 59 18.72 -11.94 -1.41
C ASP A 59 19.70 -10.84 -1.92
N LEU A 60 19.17 -9.91 -2.72
CA LEU A 60 19.89 -8.77 -3.28
C LEU A 60 19.51 -7.47 -2.58
N SER A 61 20.40 -6.47 -2.64
CA SER A 61 20.07 -5.13 -2.13
C SER A 61 19.30 -4.33 -3.18
N PRO A 62 18.03 -3.94 -2.93
CA PRO A 62 17.23 -3.15 -3.88
C PRO A 62 17.71 -1.70 -3.96
N CYS A 63 18.13 -1.30 -5.15
CA CYS A 63 18.66 0.03 -5.44
C CYS A 63 17.87 0.69 -6.58
N ILE A 64 17.71 2.01 -6.52
CA ILE A 64 17.13 2.81 -7.61
C ILE A 64 18.25 3.64 -8.22
N LEU A 65 18.39 3.60 -9.55
CA LEU A 65 19.27 4.50 -10.29
C LEU A 65 18.41 5.50 -11.06
N THR A 66 18.60 6.79 -10.75
CA THR A 66 17.94 7.93 -11.39
C THR A 66 18.94 9.03 -11.74
N PHE A 67 18.45 10.11 -12.34
CA PHE A 67 19.26 11.24 -12.80
C PHE A 67 18.83 12.55 -12.14
N ASP A 68 19.78 13.45 -11.95
CA ASP A 68 19.54 14.81 -11.45
C ASP A 68 18.79 15.69 -12.45
N GLN A 69 19.01 15.46 -13.75
CA GLN A 69 18.40 16.19 -14.86
C GLN A 69 17.64 15.27 -15.82
N LEU A 70 16.60 15.79 -16.48
CA LEU A 70 15.87 15.05 -17.48
C LEU A 70 16.81 14.76 -18.68
N PRO A 71 16.98 13.49 -19.10
CA PRO A 71 17.91 13.14 -20.17
C PRO A 71 17.61 13.77 -21.55
N THR A 72 16.44 14.38 -21.73
CA THR A 72 15.99 14.98 -22.99
C THR A 72 15.52 16.42 -22.78
N GLN A 73 16.16 17.39 -23.43
CA GLN A 73 15.66 18.77 -23.51
C GLN A 73 14.44 18.94 -24.44
N ASN A 74 14.08 17.93 -25.25
CA ASN A 74 13.07 18.04 -26.31
C ASN A 74 11.78 17.22 -26.04
N SER A 75 11.13 17.40 -24.91
CA SER A 75 9.71 17.06 -24.80
C SER A 75 8.90 18.34 -24.98
N GLY A 76 8.61 18.68 -26.24
CA GLY A 76 7.74 19.78 -26.62
C GLY A 76 6.38 19.63 -25.96
N VAL A 77 6.15 20.38 -24.89
CA VAL A 77 4.84 20.55 -24.28
C VAL A 77 4.17 21.69 -25.01
N SER A 78 3.44 21.36 -26.07
CA SER A 78 2.69 22.32 -26.88
C SER A 78 1.20 22.14 -26.61
N SER A 79 0.72 22.66 -25.48
CA SER A 79 -0.64 23.21 -25.35
C SER A 79 -0.95 23.47 -23.88
N TYR A 80 -1.04 24.75 -23.51
CA TYR A 80 -1.99 25.16 -22.49
C TYR A 80 -3.35 25.31 -23.17
N ASP A 81 -4.46 25.02 -22.49
CA ASP A 81 -5.77 25.33 -23.04
C ASP A 81 -6.01 26.86 -22.98
N ASP A 82 -5.84 27.53 -24.13
CA ASP A 82 -6.06 28.97 -24.26
C ASP A 82 -7.53 29.38 -24.16
N SER A 83 -8.46 28.42 -24.10
CA SER A 83 -9.88 28.70 -23.81
C SER A 83 -10.13 29.09 -22.36
N VAL A 84 -9.17 28.83 -21.47
CA VAL A 84 -9.25 29.19 -20.05
C VAL A 84 -8.88 30.66 -19.85
N PRO A 85 -9.82 31.53 -19.42
CA PRO A 85 -9.51 32.91 -19.12
C PRO A 85 -8.48 32.99 -17.99
N ALA A 86 -7.38 33.69 -18.23
CA ALA A 86 -6.46 34.13 -17.19
C ALA A 86 -6.51 35.66 -17.12
N SER A 87 -6.10 36.23 -15.98
CA SER A 87 -5.76 37.65 -15.96
C SER A 87 -4.69 37.98 -17.02
N ASP A 88 -4.67 39.23 -17.53
CA ASP A 88 -3.66 39.64 -18.52
C ASP A 88 -2.22 39.42 -18.01
N THR A 89 -1.97 39.67 -16.72
CA THR A 89 -0.71 39.37 -16.05
C THR A 89 -0.45 37.86 -15.98
N GLY A 90 -1.47 37.06 -15.65
CA GLY A 90 -1.38 35.60 -15.62
C GLY A 90 -1.05 35.00 -16.98
N ARG A 91 -1.65 35.51 -18.06
CA ARG A 91 -1.33 35.11 -19.43
C ARG A 91 0.14 35.41 -19.76
N LYS A 92 0.62 36.63 -19.46
CA LYS A 92 2.03 37.02 -19.68
C LYS A 92 3.02 36.12 -18.92
N VAL A 93 2.73 35.79 -17.66
CA VAL A 93 3.57 34.90 -16.84
C VAL A 93 3.62 33.49 -17.45
N ARG A 94 2.49 32.94 -17.90
CA ARG A 94 2.45 31.63 -18.56
C ARG A 94 3.24 31.62 -19.86
N GLU A 95 3.05 32.63 -20.71
CA GLU A 95 3.78 32.75 -21.98
C GLU A 95 5.29 32.90 -21.78
N ARG A 96 5.71 33.68 -20.77
CA ARG A 96 7.11 33.82 -20.36
C ARG A 96 7.70 32.46 -20.00
N ARG A 97 7.01 31.74 -19.12
CA ARG A 97 7.43 30.44 -18.63
C ARG A 97 7.59 29.40 -19.75
N MET A 98 6.63 29.36 -20.69
CA MET A 98 6.70 28.45 -21.84
C MET A 98 7.86 28.81 -22.78
N ARG A 99 8.18 30.10 -22.94
CA ARG A 99 9.34 30.57 -23.72
C ARG A 99 10.69 30.25 -23.08
N GLU A 100 10.75 30.27 -21.74
CA GLU A 100 11.95 29.88 -20.97
C GLU A 100 12.29 28.38 -21.10
N GLY A 101 11.39 27.58 -21.69
CA GLY A 101 11.76 26.34 -22.38
C GLY A 101 12.25 25.19 -21.51
N GLY A 102 11.74 25.05 -20.29
CA GLY A 102 12.08 23.91 -19.43
C GLY A 102 11.12 22.74 -19.59
N PRO A 103 11.57 21.47 -19.62
CA PRO A 103 10.69 20.36 -19.32
C PRO A 103 10.33 20.43 -17.84
N PHE A 104 9.20 21.06 -17.53
CA PHE A 104 8.74 21.18 -16.15
C PHE A 104 8.60 19.79 -15.51
N LEU A 105 9.16 19.65 -14.32
CA LEU A 105 9.08 18.41 -13.56
C LEU A 105 7.66 18.25 -13.02
N ILE A 106 7.17 17.01 -12.94
CA ILE A 106 5.87 16.74 -12.32
C ILE A 106 5.95 17.03 -10.81
N GLN A 107 7.10 16.78 -10.20
CA GLN A 107 7.37 17.04 -8.78
C GLN A 107 8.66 17.81 -8.59
N SER A 108 8.78 18.55 -7.49
CA SER A 108 10.09 19.11 -7.11
C SER A 108 11.11 18.00 -6.91
N ALA A 109 12.40 18.31 -7.06
CA ALA A 109 13.46 17.32 -6.82
C ALA A 109 13.39 16.75 -5.38
N ALA A 110 13.08 17.61 -4.40
CA ALA A 110 12.94 17.23 -3.00
C ALA A 110 11.75 16.27 -2.75
N ASP A 111 10.63 16.46 -3.45
CA ASP A 111 9.47 15.56 -3.37
C ASP A 111 9.76 14.22 -4.06
N ARG A 112 10.41 14.25 -5.22
CA ARG A 112 10.82 13.04 -5.95
C ARG A 112 11.68 12.14 -5.08
N TYR A 113 12.73 12.68 -4.45
CA TYR A 113 13.60 11.88 -3.60
C TYR A 113 12.90 11.36 -2.35
N ARG A 114 11.99 12.14 -1.77
CA ARG A 114 11.15 11.69 -0.65
C ARG A 114 10.30 10.49 -1.06
N HIS A 115 9.57 10.59 -2.17
CA HIS A 115 8.74 9.50 -2.68
C HIS A 115 9.55 8.23 -2.99
N LEU A 116 10.73 8.37 -3.59
CA LEU A 116 11.61 7.22 -3.86
C LEU A 116 12.09 6.55 -2.56
N THR A 117 12.38 7.35 -1.55
CA THR A 117 12.77 6.86 -0.22
C THR A 117 11.60 6.15 0.47
N ASP A 118 10.40 6.76 0.44
CA ASP A 118 9.18 6.20 1.04
C ASP A 118 8.77 4.87 0.37
N CYS A 119 9.14 4.66 -0.89
CA CYS A 119 8.90 3.41 -1.59
C CYS A 119 9.74 2.23 -1.06
N GLY A 120 10.72 2.42 -0.19
CA GLY A 120 11.37 1.32 0.52
C GLY A 120 12.62 0.73 -0.12
N ALA A 121 13.26 1.41 -1.07
CA ALA A 121 14.56 1.00 -1.61
C ALA A 121 15.69 1.27 -0.61
N ASP A 122 16.71 0.40 -0.56
CA ASP A 122 17.83 0.56 0.39
C ASP A 122 18.64 1.81 0.07
N ARG A 123 18.84 2.06 -1.24
CA ARG A 123 19.67 3.15 -1.78
C ARG A 123 19.04 3.77 -3.02
N VAL A 124 19.20 5.08 -3.15
CA VAL A 124 18.86 5.84 -4.36
C VAL A 124 20.13 6.49 -4.90
N TYR A 125 20.64 5.97 -6.01
CA TYR A 125 21.76 6.55 -6.74
C TYR A 125 21.24 7.63 -7.68
N VAL A 126 21.71 8.86 -7.49
CA VAL A 126 21.41 10.00 -8.35
C VAL A 126 22.64 10.27 -9.20
N GLN A 127 22.58 9.82 -10.45
CA GLN A 127 23.64 10.04 -11.43
C GLN A 127 23.56 11.46 -11.99
N GLN A 128 24.67 12.18 -11.90
CA GLN A 128 24.84 13.46 -12.58
C GLN A 128 24.84 13.26 -14.10
N PHE A 129 23.88 13.88 -14.78
CA PHE A 129 23.75 13.77 -16.22
C PHE A 129 24.69 14.75 -16.93
N SER A 130 25.95 14.37 -17.08
CA SER A 130 26.98 15.17 -17.76
C SER A 130 27.03 14.88 -19.27
N ALA A 131 27.61 15.82 -20.04
CA ALA A 131 27.88 15.61 -21.47
C ALA A 131 28.86 14.45 -21.74
N GLU A 132 29.67 14.06 -20.75
CA GLU A 132 30.53 12.88 -20.85
C GLU A 132 29.72 11.60 -20.65
N PHE A 133 28.82 11.59 -19.66
CA PHE A 133 27.95 10.46 -19.38
C PHE A 133 26.95 10.19 -20.52
N SER A 134 26.39 11.25 -21.12
CA SER A 134 25.44 11.11 -22.24
C SER A 134 26.04 10.49 -23.50
N ARG A 135 27.37 10.43 -23.62
CA ARG A 135 28.11 9.82 -24.73
C ARG A 135 28.41 8.34 -24.54
N LEU A 136 28.07 7.74 -23.40
CA LEU A 136 28.32 6.32 -23.15
C LEU A 136 27.45 5.45 -24.07
N GLY A 137 28.08 4.56 -24.85
CA GLY A 137 27.37 3.56 -25.63
C GLY A 137 26.61 2.54 -24.75
N PRO A 138 25.63 1.82 -25.31
CA PRO A 138 24.87 0.79 -24.58
C PRO A 138 25.76 -0.23 -23.88
N GLU A 139 26.77 -0.77 -24.57
CA GLU A 139 27.66 -1.82 -24.07
C GLU A 139 28.49 -1.32 -22.88
N ASP A 140 29.09 -0.15 -23.02
CA ASP A 140 29.86 0.50 -21.95
C ASP A 140 29.01 0.82 -20.72
N TYR A 141 27.77 1.25 -20.92
CA TYR A 141 26.82 1.48 -19.84
C TYR A 141 26.50 0.18 -19.09
N LEU A 142 26.22 -0.92 -19.82
CA LEU A 142 25.91 -2.21 -19.20
C LEU A 142 27.11 -2.78 -18.45
N GLU A 143 28.29 -2.81 -19.06
CA GLU A 143 29.48 -3.44 -18.49
C GLU A 143 30.10 -2.59 -17.37
N LYS A 144 30.38 -1.31 -17.63
CA LYS A 144 31.15 -0.46 -16.71
C LYS A 144 30.25 0.07 -15.59
N VAL A 145 29.08 0.59 -15.93
CA VAL A 145 28.18 1.25 -14.96
C VAL A 145 27.40 0.19 -14.18
N LEU A 146 26.63 -0.68 -14.86
CA LEU A 146 25.74 -1.62 -14.16
C LEU A 146 26.47 -2.83 -13.58
N TYR A 147 27.23 -3.58 -14.39
CA TYR A 147 27.81 -4.85 -13.93
C TYR A 147 29.00 -4.67 -13.02
N ARG A 148 29.94 -3.79 -13.38
CA ARG A 148 31.19 -3.61 -12.63
C ARG A 148 31.02 -2.67 -11.45
N ASP A 149 30.58 -1.43 -11.68
CA ASP A 149 30.60 -0.39 -10.64
C ASP A 149 29.40 -0.53 -9.69
N LEU A 150 28.20 -0.80 -10.21
CA LEU A 150 27.00 -1.04 -9.40
C LEU A 150 26.77 -2.52 -9.05
N ARG A 151 27.59 -3.45 -9.55
CA ARG A 151 27.56 -4.88 -9.17
C ARG A 151 26.18 -5.51 -9.29
N VAL A 152 25.50 -5.23 -10.39
CA VAL A 152 24.13 -5.65 -10.61
C VAL A 152 24.03 -7.15 -10.93
N ARG A 153 23.05 -7.82 -10.32
CA ARG A 153 22.64 -9.21 -10.61
C ARG A 153 21.17 -9.36 -10.98
N LEU A 154 20.39 -8.30 -10.76
CA LEU A 154 18.99 -8.23 -11.18
C LEU A 154 18.66 -6.82 -11.66
N ILE A 155 18.00 -6.70 -12.80
CA ILE A 155 17.53 -5.42 -13.36
C ILE A 155 16.01 -5.43 -13.47
N VAL A 156 15.37 -4.35 -13.03
CA VAL A 156 13.95 -4.08 -13.29
C VAL A 156 13.81 -2.84 -14.15
N VAL A 157 13.12 -2.96 -15.28
CA VAL A 157 12.89 -1.89 -16.25
C VAL A 157 11.47 -1.90 -16.78
N GLY A 158 10.99 -0.74 -17.25
CA GLY A 158 9.76 -0.66 -18.03
C GLY A 158 9.93 -1.24 -19.43
N TYR A 159 8.82 -1.68 -20.02
CA TYR A 159 8.78 -2.22 -21.38
C TYR A 159 9.34 -1.27 -22.46
N ASP A 160 9.31 0.04 -22.24
CA ASP A 160 9.76 1.09 -23.14
C ASP A 160 11.14 1.67 -22.77
N PHE A 161 11.86 1.04 -21.84
CA PHE A 161 13.14 1.53 -21.34
C PHE A 161 14.20 1.63 -22.45
N ARG A 162 14.89 2.78 -22.45
CA ARG A 162 16.00 3.11 -23.36
C ARG A 162 17.19 3.63 -22.57
N PHE A 163 18.38 3.37 -23.08
CA PHE A 163 19.64 3.74 -22.43
C PHE A 163 20.77 3.88 -23.46
N GLY A 164 21.93 4.35 -23.00
CA GLY A 164 23.09 4.63 -23.85
C GLY A 164 22.91 5.87 -24.71
N ALA A 165 23.99 6.25 -25.40
CA ALA A 165 24.06 7.40 -26.26
C ALA A 165 22.92 7.40 -27.29
N ASP A 166 22.27 8.56 -27.43
CA ASP A 166 21.12 8.78 -28.31
C ASP A 166 19.94 7.82 -28.08
N SER A 167 19.83 7.25 -26.86
CA SER A 167 18.78 6.27 -26.52
C SER A 167 18.78 5.03 -27.46
N SER A 168 19.97 4.64 -27.92
CA SER A 168 20.20 3.53 -28.86
C SER A 168 19.99 2.15 -28.25
N GLY A 169 20.22 2.01 -26.94
CA GLY A 169 19.95 0.80 -26.17
C GLY A 169 18.44 0.57 -25.99
N ARG A 170 18.03 -0.71 -26.03
CA ARG A 170 16.63 -1.15 -25.86
C ARG A 170 16.56 -2.35 -24.91
N VAL A 171 15.38 -2.64 -24.39
CA VAL A 171 15.12 -3.82 -23.53
C VAL A 171 15.67 -5.13 -24.11
N ALA A 172 15.54 -5.35 -25.43
CA ALA A 172 16.09 -6.53 -26.09
C ALA A 172 17.63 -6.65 -26.03
N HIS A 173 18.35 -5.53 -25.88
CA HIS A 173 19.80 -5.55 -25.62
C HIS A 173 20.09 -5.98 -24.18
N LEU A 174 19.34 -5.43 -23.22
CA LEU A 174 19.44 -5.79 -21.80
C LEU A 174 19.18 -7.27 -21.56
N GLN A 175 18.13 -7.84 -22.17
CA GLN A 175 17.78 -9.26 -21.99
C GLN A 175 18.87 -10.19 -22.51
N ARG A 176 19.35 -9.97 -23.74
CA ARG A 176 20.46 -10.75 -24.33
C ARG A 176 21.72 -10.67 -23.48
N TRP A 177 22.11 -9.45 -23.10
CA TRP A 177 23.26 -9.22 -22.22
C TRP A 177 23.09 -9.88 -20.84
N GLY A 178 21.87 -9.87 -20.29
CA GLY A 178 21.56 -10.49 -19.02
C GLY A 178 21.68 -12.02 -19.06
N GLU A 179 21.23 -12.65 -20.15
CA GLU A 179 21.40 -14.09 -20.40
C GLU A 179 22.88 -14.48 -20.47
N GLU A 180 23.71 -13.67 -21.13
CA GLU A 180 25.15 -13.92 -21.29
C GLU A 180 25.94 -13.83 -19.97
N LEU A 181 25.57 -12.89 -19.07
CA LEU A 181 26.31 -12.61 -17.84
C LEU A 181 25.65 -13.12 -16.55
N GLY A 182 24.52 -13.85 -16.66
CA GLY A 182 23.77 -14.33 -15.51
C GLY A 182 23.10 -13.22 -14.70
N VAL A 183 22.69 -12.13 -15.36
CA VAL A 183 21.93 -11.02 -14.76
C VAL A 183 20.45 -11.19 -15.09
N ARG A 184 19.60 -11.38 -14.07
CA ARG A 184 18.15 -11.53 -14.26
C ARG A 184 17.53 -10.20 -14.67
N VAL A 185 16.90 -10.13 -15.84
CA VAL A 185 16.18 -8.93 -16.30
C VAL A 185 14.68 -9.14 -16.21
N ILE A 186 13.99 -8.29 -15.45
CA ILE A 186 12.53 -8.29 -15.31
C ILE A 186 11.98 -7.06 -16.01
N VAL A 187 11.13 -7.30 -17.01
CA VAL A 187 10.45 -6.24 -17.77
C VAL A 187 9.03 -6.09 -17.22
N VAL A 188 8.72 -4.91 -16.69
CA VAL A 188 7.38 -4.61 -16.19
C VAL A 188 6.50 -4.12 -17.34
N PRO A 189 5.30 -4.73 -17.53
CA PRO A 189 4.38 -4.35 -18.59
C PRO A 189 3.84 -2.92 -18.39
N PRO A 190 3.30 -2.29 -19.45
CA PRO A 190 2.65 -0.99 -19.35
C PRO A 190 1.54 -1.01 -18.30
N VAL A 191 1.51 0.02 -17.44
CA VAL A 191 0.38 0.23 -16.53
C VAL A 191 -0.66 1.08 -17.25
N GLN A 192 -1.85 0.52 -17.45
CA GLN A 192 -2.96 1.21 -18.08
C GLN A 192 -4.04 1.61 -17.06
N ILE A 193 -4.59 2.80 -17.26
CA ILE A 193 -5.75 3.31 -16.52
C ILE A 193 -6.77 3.76 -17.56
N LYS A 194 -7.98 3.19 -17.53
CA LYS A 194 -9.05 3.44 -18.52
C LYS A 194 -8.56 3.27 -19.98
N GLY A 195 -7.71 2.27 -20.23
CA GLY A 195 -7.13 1.99 -21.55
C GLY A 195 -5.97 2.91 -21.98
N ALA A 196 -5.66 3.97 -21.24
CA ALA A 196 -4.51 4.83 -21.52
C ALA A 196 -3.27 4.34 -20.78
N THR A 197 -2.15 4.19 -21.47
CA THR A 197 -0.87 3.86 -20.83
C THR A 197 -0.31 5.07 -20.09
N VAL A 198 0.03 4.88 -18.81
CA VAL A 198 0.50 5.96 -17.94
C VAL A 198 1.99 6.24 -18.16
N HIS A 199 2.31 7.45 -18.62
CA HIS A 199 3.66 8.00 -18.73
C HIS A 199 3.71 9.47 -18.28
N SER A 200 4.89 9.99 -17.97
CA SER A 200 5.07 11.39 -17.54
C SER A 200 4.48 12.42 -18.51
N SER A 201 4.59 12.21 -19.83
CA SER A 201 4.03 13.16 -20.82
C SER A 201 2.50 13.27 -20.74
N LEU A 202 1.79 12.15 -20.55
CA LEU A 202 0.35 12.13 -20.35
C LEU A 202 -0.05 12.90 -19.08
N ILE A 203 0.71 12.69 -18.00
CA ILE A 203 0.47 13.37 -16.72
C ILE A 203 0.68 14.88 -16.86
N ARG A 204 1.76 15.32 -17.53
CA ARG A 204 2.00 16.75 -17.79
C ARG A 204 0.87 17.37 -18.61
N GLN A 205 0.38 16.69 -19.64
CA GLN A 205 -0.76 17.18 -20.44
C GLN A 205 -2.04 17.30 -19.59
N ALA A 206 -2.35 16.29 -18.79
CA ALA A 206 -3.51 16.31 -17.90
C ALA A 206 -3.41 17.42 -16.83
N LEU A 207 -2.21 17.66 -16.30
CA LEU A 207 -1.93 18.77 -15.37
C LEU A 207 -2.20 20.13 -15.99
N LEU A 208 -1.71 20.37 -17.21
CA LEU A 208 -1.86 21.66 -17.90
C LEU A 208 -3.29 21.96 -18.33
N THR A 209 -4.11 20.93 -18.48
CA THR A 209 -5.52 21.04 -18.87
C THR A 209 -6.48 20.97 -17.67
N GLY A 210 -5.97 20.94 -16.43
CA GLY A 210 -6.80 20.99 -15.22
C GLY A 210 -7.50 19.68 -14.86
N HIS A 211 -7.13 18.56 -15.49
CA HIS A 211 -7.69 17.23 -15.24
C HIS A 211 -7.11 16.59 -13.96
N ILE A 212 -7.19 17.30 -12.83
CA ILE A 212 -6.51 16.94 -11.56
C ILE A 212 -6.90 15.56 -11.04
N GLU A 213 -8.16 15.17 -11.15
CA GLU A 213 -8.59 13.83 -10.71
C GLU A 213 -7.95 12.72 -11.55
N GLU A 214 -7.73 12.96 -12.84
CA GLU A 214 -7.01 12.01 -13.73
C GLU A 214 -5.53 11.96 -13.39
N VAL A 215 -4.91 13.12 -13.17
CA VAL A 215 -3.53 13.25 -12.70
C VAL A 215 -3.31 12.43 -11.43
N ASN A 216 -4.19 12.59 -10.44
CA ASN A 216 -4.12 11.88 -9.17
C ASN A 216 -4.25 10.36 -9.37
N ARG A 217 -5.13 9.91 -10.28
CA ARG A 217 -5.22 8.49 -10.66
C ARG A 217 -3.94 7.98 -11.32
N TYR A 218 -3.35 8.74 -12.24
CA TYR A 218 -2.11 8.38 -12.93
C TYR A 218 -0.91 8.38 -11.98
N LEU A 219 -0.83 9.33 -11.05
CA LEU A 219 0.20 9.37 -10.02
C LEU A 219 0.04 8.24 -9.00
N GLY A 220 -1.20 7.87 -8.67
CA GLY A 220 -1.51 6.94 -7.58
C GLY A 220 -1.36 7.56 -6.20
N HIS A 221 -1.21 8.89 -6.14
CA HIS A 221 -1.23 9.77 -4.98
C HIS A 221 -1.66 11.17 -5.46
N HIS A 222 -1.94 12.10 -4.55
CA HIS A 222 -2.34 13.45 -4.94
C HIS A 222 -1.15 14.26 -5.46
N PHE A 223 -1.37 15.02 -6.53
CA PHE A 223 -0.44 16.06 -6.95
C PHE A 223 -0.39 17.15 -5.88
N SER A 224 0.81 17.59 -5.52
CA SER A 224 1.01 18.51 -4.41
C SER A 224 1.97 19.63 -4.75
N ILE A 225 1.74 20.78 -4.15
CA ILE A 225 2.63 21.94 -4.18
C ILE A 225 3.16 22.14 -2.76
N ARG A 226 4.47 22.05 -2.58
CA ARG A 226 5.14 22.28 -1.29
C ARG A 226 5.88 23.62 -1.34
N GLY A 227 5.77 24.40 -0.28
CA GLY A 227 6.49 25.66 -0.18
C GLY A 227 6.33 26.35 1.17
N GLU A 228 7.10 27.41 1.36
CA GLU A 228 7.03 28.28 2.53
C GLU A 228 5.79 29.17 2.51
N VAL A 229 5.13 29.30 3.66
CA VAL A 229 4.01 30.23 3.85
C VAL A 229 4.55 31.65 4.05
N ILE A 230 4.26 32.51 3.08
CA ILE A 230 4.71 33.90 3.07
C ILE A 230 3.61 34.85 3.56
N ARG A 231 4.03 36.03 4.06
CA ARG A 231 3.10 37.09 4.46
C ARG A 231 2.34 37.64 3.25
N GLY A 232 1.01 37.61 3.34
CA GLY A 232 0.11 38.24 2.36
C GLY A 232 -0.28 39.67 2.71
N SER A 233 -1.12 40.27 1.88
CA SER A 233 -1.70 41.62 2.09
C SER A 233 -2.80 41.68 3.16
N ALA A 234 -2.98 40.62 3.98
CA ALA A 234 -3.94 40.52 5.09
C ALA A 234 -5.44 40.79 4.76
N ARG A 235 -5.87 40.74 3.50
CA ARG A 235 -7.26 41.07 3.08
C ARG A 235 -8.31 40.02 3.50
N GLY A 236 -7.92 38.74 3.65
CA GLY A 236 -8.83 37.68 4.14
C GLY A 236 -9.34 37.90 5.56
N ARG A 237 -8.65 38.71 6.37
CA ARG A 237 -9.15 39.14 7.69
C ARG A 237 -10.41 40.01 7.60
N THR A 238 -10.63 40.70 6.48
CA THR A 238 -11.83 41.54 6.27
C THR A 238 -13.06 40.72 5.86
N THR A 239 -12.86 39.50 5.35
CA THR A 239 -13.91 38.54 4.96
C THR A 239 -14.10 37.37 5.94
N GLY A 240 -13.36 37.35 7.05
CA GLY A 240 -13.49 36.34 8.12
C GLY A 240 -12.74 35.02 7.90
N HIS A 241 -11.85 34.93 6.92
CA HIS A 241 -11.17 33.68 6.54
C HIS A 241 -9.66 33.90 6.31
N PRO A 242 -8.77 33.59 7.27
CA PRO A 242 -7.33 33.73 7.09
C PRO A 242 -6.81 32.71 6.06
N THR A 243 -6.07 33.18 5.06
CA THR A 243 -5.46 32.32 4.03
C THR A 243 -3.94 32.24 4.19
N ALA A 244 -3.39 31.04 3.97
CA ALA A 244 -1.95 30.81 3.83
C ALA A 244 -1.54 31.01 2.37
N ASN A 245 -0.48 31.78 2.11
CA ASN A 245 0.03 31.98 0.74
C ASN A 245 1.32 31.19 0.58
N ILE A 246 1.33 30.24 -0.36
CA ILE A 246 2.48 29.37 -0.63
C ILE A 246 3.15 29.78 -1.94
N LEU A 247 4.48 29.93 -1.93
CA LEU A 247 5.28 30.09 -3.14
C LEU A 247 5.45 28.74 -3.85
N CYS A 248 5.20 28.71 -5.15
CA CYS A 248 5.32 27.49 -5.95
C CYS A 248 6.76 27.25 -6.40
N PRO A 249 7.29 26.01 -6.35
CA PRO A 249 8.61 25.70 -6.88
C PRO A 249 8.71 26.04 -8.39
N PRO A 250 9.75 26.76 -8.83
CA PRO A 250 9.87 27.20 -10.22
C PRO A 250 10.10 26.05 -11.20
N GLU A 251 10.75 24.97 -10.77
CA GLU A 251 11.02 23.77 -11.58
C GLU A 251 9.80 22.85 -11.78
N GLN A 252 8.79 22.96 -10.90
CA GLN A 252 7.62 22.10 -10.91
C GLN A 252 6.54 22.62 -11.86
N ILE A 253 5.91 21.75 -12.64
CA ILE A 253 4.81 22.09 -13.53
C ILE A 253 3.67 22.77 -12.75
N TRP A 254 3.11 23.83 -13.33
CA TRP A 254 2.00 24.56 -12.73
C TRP A 254 0.68 24.17 -13.41
N PRO A 255 -0.38 23.86 -12.64
CA PRO A 255 -1.71 23.60 -13.19
C PRO A 255 -2.39 24.91 -13.66
N PRO A 256 -3.60 24.85 -14.25
CA PRO A 256 -4.46 26.02 -14.48
C PRO A 256 -4.52 27.00 -13.31
N PHE A 257 -4.48 28.29 -13.59
CA PHE A 257 -4.87 29.26 -12.56
C PHE A 257 -6.38 29.15 -12.32
N GLY A 258 -6.78 29.17 -11.05
CA GLY A 258 -8.15 28.98 -10.64
C GLY A 258 -8.27 28.35 -9.26
N VAL A 259 -9.48 27.89 -8.95
CA VAL A 259 -9.87 27.40 -7.63
C VAL A 259 -9.89 25.86 -7.62
N TYR A 260 -9.39 25.29 -6.53
CA TYR A 260 -9.22 23.85 -6.34
C TYR A 260 -9.78 23.40 -4.99
N ALA A 261 -10.44 22.24 -4.99
CA ALA A 261 -10.64 21.48 -3.76
C ALA A 261 -9.30 20.83 -3.37
N THR A 262 -8.89 21.01 -2.12
CA THR A 262 -7.53 20.67 -1.67
C THR A 262 -7.50 20.01 -0.30
N LEU A 263 -6.37 19.39 0.03
CA LEU A 263 -5.99 19.03 1.39
C LEU A 263 -4.67 19.69 1.72
N THR A 264 -4.60 20.36 2.86
CA THR A 264 -3.37 20.98 3.34
C THR A 264 -2.71 20.10 4.39
N GLU A 265 -1.48 19.71 4.12
CA GLU A 265 -0.63 18.99 5.06
C GLU A 265 0.23 20.00 5.85
N VAL A 266 0.08 19.97 7.17
CA VAL A 266 0.85 20.78 8.12
C VAL A 266 1.39 19.85 9.20
N ASP A 267 2.71 19.82 9.39
CA ASP A 267 3.37 19.01 10.41
C ASP A 267 2.94 17.52 10.37
N GLY A 268 2.72 16.98 9.15
CA GLY A 268 2.29 15.59 8.89
C GLY A 268 0.78 15.32 9.04
N ARG A 269 -0.02 16.35 9.36
CA ARG A 269 -1.48 16.27 9.53
C ARG A 269 -2.20 16.87 8.33
N TYR A 270 -3.28 16.22 7.88
CA TYR A 270 -4.05 16.63 6.70
C TYR A 270 -5.35 17.33 7.09
N TYR A 271 -5.56 18.51 6.52
CA TYR A 271 -6.73 19.33 6.77
C TYR A 271 -7.50 19.61 5.47
N PRO A 272 -8.84 19.41 5.45
CA PRO A 272 -9.69 19.87 4.36
C PRO A 272 -9.48 21.36 4.07
N SER A 273 -9.28 21.71 2.80
CA SER A 273 -8.99 23.09 2.40
C SER A 273 -9.49 23.42 1.00
N ILE A 274 -9.56 24.71 0.68
CA ILE A 274 -9.77 25.22 -0.67
C ILE A 274 -8.61 26.14 -1.04
N SER A 275 -8.12 26.04 -2.27
CA SER A 275 -6.97 26.81 -2.73
C SER A 275 -7.24 27.54 -4.03
N ASN A 276 -6.81 28.79 -4.11
CA ASN A 276 -6.78 29.57 -5.34
C ASN A 276 -5.34 29.70 -5.83
N PHE A 277 -5.05 29.20 -7.03
CA PHE A 277 -3.74 29.32 -7.66
C PHE A 277 -3.76 30.41 -8.70
N GLY A 278 -2.90 31.43 -8.57
CA GLY A 278 -2.90 32.56 -9.51
C GLY A 278 -1.87 33.64 -9.20
N VAL A 279 -1.99 34.75 -9.93
CA VAL A 279 -1.14 35.95 -9.76
C VAL A 279 -1.96 37.11 -9.22
N ARG A 280 -1.38 37.94 -8.35
CA ARG A 280 -2.08 39.12 -7.81
C ARG A 280 -2.18 40.22 -8.88
N PRO A 281 -3.39 40.68 -9.24
CA PRO A 281 -3.57 41.72 -10.27
C PRO A 281 -3.06 43.12 -9.88
N THR A 282 -2.71 43.33 -8.60
CA THR A 282 -2.37 44.66 -8.06
C THR A 282 -0.99 45.18 -8.47
N VAL A 283 -0.18 44.36 -9.15
CA VAL A 283 1.11 44.78 -9.69
C VAL A 283 1.14 44.30 -11.15
N ASP A 284 1.13 45.22 -12.11
CA ASP A 284 1.30 44.93 -13.55
C ASP A 284 2.75 44.52 -13.87
N ASP A 285 3.34 43.68 -13.02
CA ASP A 285 4.70 43.21 -13.14
C ASP A 285 4.69 41.74 -13.57
N PRO A 286 5.04 41.44 -14.85
CA PRO A 286 5.12 40.09 -15.36
C PRO A 286 6.28 39.28 -14.75
N THR A 287 7.08 39.84 -13.84
CA THR A 287 8.06 39.11 -13.00
C THR A 287 7.46 38.51 -11.74
N THR A 288 6.20 38.83 -11.40
CA THR A 288 5.51 38.31 -10.22
C THR A 288 5.31 36.80 -10.32
N GLU A 289 5.89 36.05 -9.38
CA GLU A 289 5.70 34.61 -9.26
C GLU A 289 4.28 34.28 -8.75
N PRO A 290 3.63 33.22 -9.26
CA PRO A 290 2.30 32.84 -8.82
C PRO A 290 2.33 32.30 -7.39
N ILE A 291 1.22 32.49 -6.69
CA ILE A 291 1.02 32.03 -5.33
C ILE A 291 -0.19 31.10 -5.27
N LEU A 292 -0.12 30.15 -4.35
CA LEU A 292 -1.25 29.31 -3.97
C LEU A 292 -1.83 29.87 -2.67
N GLU A 293 -2.99 30.52 -2.75
CA GLU A 293 -3.70 31.06 -1.59
C GLU A 293 -4.68 30.00 -1.04
N THR A 294 -4.45 29.54 0.18
CA THR A 294 -5.15 28.36 0.75
C THR A 294 -5.93 28.73 2.00
N LEU A 295 -7.21 28.36 2.03
CA LEU A 295 -8.07 28.42 3.22
C LEU A 295 -8.25 27.02 3.80
N ILE A 296 -7.80 26.82 5.04
CA ILE A 296 -8.03 25.59 5.80
C ILE A 296 -9.40 25.66 6.48
N PHE A 297 -10.20 24.60 6.37
CA PHE A 297 -11.52 24.55 6.97
C PHE A 297 -11.48 24.25 8.48
N ASP A 298 -12.51 24.71 9.18
CA ASP A 298 -12.82 24.45 10.58
C ASP A 298 -11.75 24.87 11.61
N ARG A 299 -10.64 25.51 11.20
CA ARG A 299 -9.57 25.97 12.09
C ARG A 299 -8.80 27.17 11.59
N GLU A 300 -8.35 27.97 12.55
CA GLU A 300 -7.33 29.00 12.36
C GLU A 300 -5.97 28.49 12.85
N MET A 301 -4.93 28.70 12.05
CA MET A 301 -3.56 28.28 12.37
C MET A 301 -2.58 29.40 12.00
N ASP A 302 -1.57 29.64 12.86
CA ASP A 302 -0.42 30.46 12.48
C ASP A 302 0.60 29.60 11.73
N LEU A 303 0.71 29.85 10.43
CA LEU A 303 1.54 29.07 9.52
C LEU A 303 2.71 29.88 8.95
N TYR A 304 2.88 31.16 9.30
CA TYR A 304 3.91 32.00 8.69
C TYR A 304 5.32 31.45 8.89
N GLY A 305 6.10 31.38 7.81
CA GLY A 305 7.45 30.83 7.81
C GLY A 305 7.51 29.31 7.96
N LYS A 306 6.37 28.61 8.10
CA LYS A 306 6.32 27.15 8.01
C LYS A 306 6.30 26.72 6.56
N GLU A 307 6.93 25.58 6.29
CA GLU A 307 6.78 24.89 5.03
C GLU A 307 5.59 23.94 5.12
N ILE A 308 4.65 24.06 4.19
CA ILE A 308 3.43 23.24 4.13
C ILE A 308 3.30 22.62 2.74
N THR A 309 2.50 21.57 2.64
CA THR A 309 2.21 20.89 1.37
C THR A 309 0.73 20.95 1.08
N VAL A 310 0.34 21.50 -0.07
CA VAL A 310 -1.06 21.56 -0.51
C VAL A 310 -1.29 20.53 -1.61
N HIS A 311 -2.15 19.57 -1.33
CA HIS A 311 -2.54 18.48 -2.23
C HIS A 311 -3.78 18.90 -3.03
N LEU A 312 -3.66 18.93 -4.36
CA LEU A 312 -4.75 19.29 -5.27
C LEU A 312 -5.61 18.06 -5.57
N LEU A 313 -6.91 18.14 -5.30
CA LEU A 313 -7.82 16.98 -5.42
C LEU A 313 -8.70 17.07 -6.65
N SER A 314 -9.31 18.23 -6.87
CA SER A 314 -10.18 18.50 -8.02
C SER A 314 -10.13 19.97 -8.39
N PHE A 315 -10.25 20.26 -9.69
CA PHE A 315 -10.33 21.61 -10.22
C PHE A 315 -11.79 22.07 -10.22
N ILE A 316 -12.08 23.17 -9.54
CA ILE A 316 -13.44 23.68 -9.36
C ILE A 316 -13.81 24.59 -10.52
N ARG A 317 -12.99 25.60 -10.78
CA ARG A 317 -13.20 26.58 -11.85
C ARG A 317 -11.93 27.38 -12.16
N PRO A 318 -11.82 27.97 -13.35
CA PRO A 318 -10.72 28.89 -13.67
C PRO A 318 -10.82 30.24 -12.95
N GLU A 319 -9.78 31.06 -13.06
CA GLU A 319 -9.82 32.46 -12.61
C GLU A 319 -10.91 33.26 -13.36
N GLU A 320 -11.60 34.12 -12.62
CA GLU A 320 -12.68 34.96 -13.16
C GLU A 320 -12.51 36.42 -12.77
N ARG A 321 -12.97 37.32 -13.64
CA ARG A 321 -13.09 38.76 -13.33
C ARG A 321 -14.50 39.04 -12.83
N PHE A 322 -14.60 39.61 -11.63
CA PHE A 322 -15.88 39.97 -11.03
C PHE A 322 -16.22 41.44 -11.30
N GLN A 323 -17.47 41.70 -11.67
CA GLN A 323 -17.96 43.06 -11.94
C GLN A 323 -18.14 43.89 -10.64
N SER A 324 -18.27 43.22 -9.49
CA SER A 324 -18.42 43.87 -8.18
C SER A 324 -17.80 43.04 -7.05
N TYR A 325 -17.54 43.70 -5.91
CA TYR A 325 -17.10 43.01 -4.69
C TYR A 325 -18.12 41.97 -4.21
N MET A 326 -19.42 42.27 -4.30
CA MET A 326 -20.47 41.34 -3.85
C MET A 326 -20.56 40.09 -4.74
N SER A 327 -20.38 40.23 -6.06
CA SER A 327 -20.32 39.05 -6.95
C SER A 327 -19.11 38.17 -6.66
N MET A 328 -17.96 38.77 -6.30
CA MET A 328 -16.77 38.01 -5.89
C MET A 328 -17.03 37.24 -4.59
N VAL A 329 -17.61 37.89 -3.58
CA VAL A 329 -17.94 37.25 -2.30
C VAL A 329 -18.94 36.10 -2.48
N ALA A 330 -19.99 36.31 -3.28
CA ALA A 330 -20.97 35.27 -3.57
C ALA A 330 -20.32 34.04 -4.25
N GLN A 331 -19.41 34.27 -5.20
CA GLN A 331 -18.69 33.17 -5.85
C GLN A 331 -17.78 32.42 -4.87
N ILE A 332 -17.08 33.13 -3.97
CA ILE A 332 -16.24 32.48 -2.94
C ILE A 332 -17.07 31.54 -2.06
N TYR A 333 -18.28 31.93 -1.66
CA TYR A 333 -19.16 31.06 -0.88
C TYR A 333 -19.60 29.81 -1.67
N GLN A 334 -19.91 29.97 -2.96
CA GLN A 334 -20.23 28.83 -3.83
C GLN A 334 -19.04 27.89 -3.99
N ASP A 335 -17.84 28.44 -4.17
CA ASP A 335 -16.61 27.67 -4.29
C ASP A 335 -16.33 26.85 -3.01
N ILE A 336 -16.53 27.45 -1.83
CA ILE A 336 -16.39 26.78 -0.53
C ILE A 336 -17.44 25.66 -0.39
N GLU A 337 -18.69 25.90 -0.77
CA GLU A 337 -19.75 24.90 -0.72
C GLU A 337 -19.44 23.71 -1.63
N GLN A 338 -19.01 23.97 -2.87
CA GLN A 338 -18.64 22.94 -3.83
C GLN A 338 -17.42 22.14 -3.36
N ALA A 339 -16.37 22.81 -2.86
CA ALA A 339 -15.20 22.15 -2.29
C ALA A 339 -15.58 21.26 -1.10
N THR A 340 -16.43 21.78 -0.20
CA THR A 340 -16.92 21.04 0.97
C THR A 340 -17.72 19.82 0.57
N ALA A 341 -18.63 19.95 -0.41
CA ALA A 341 -19.42 18.84 -0.93
C ALA A 341 -18.53 17.76 -1.58
N PHE A 342 -17.52 18.18 -2.35
CA PHE A 342 -16.53 17.26 -2.93
C PHE A 342 -15.78 16.48 -1.85
N LEU A 343 -15.21 17.19 -0.86
CA LEU A 343 -14.42 16.60 0.23
C LEU A 343 -15.25 15.66 1.13
N ARG A 344 -16.56 15.94 1.32
CA ARG A 344 -17.48 15.07 2.08
C ARG A 344 -17.77 13.74 1.37
N ASN A 345 -17.73 13.73 0.04
CA ASN A 345 -18.02 12.56 -0.78
C ASN A 345 -16.76 11.75 -1.14
N MET A 346 -15.57 12.19 -0.72
CA MET A 346 -14.34 11.43 -0.91
C MET A 346 -14.27 10.23 0.03
N ASP A 347 -14.44 9.03 -0.51
CA ASP A 347 -14.12 7.76 0.17
C ASP A 347 -12.60 7.49 0.25
N THR A 348 -11.76 8.52 0.13
CA THR A 348 -10.30 8.36 0.05
C THR A 348 -9.69 8.33 1.44
N ALA A 349 -8.96 7.27 1.72
CA ALA A 349 -8.24 7.10 2.97
C ALA A 349 -6.98 7.99 2.97
N LEU A 350 -7.01 9.06 3.76
CA LEU A 350 -5.92 10.03 3.88
C LEU A 350 -4.91 9.53 4.93
N PRO A 351 -3.62 9.40 4.57
CA PRO A 351 -2.60 9.07 5.55
C PRO A 351 -2.31 10.32 6.40
N CYS A 352 -2.59 10.29 7.69
CA CYS A 352 -2.05 11.27 8.64
C CYS A 352 -0.86 10.62 9.36
N TYR A 353 0.31 11.23 9.29
CA TYR A 353 1.48 10.68 9.96
C TYR A 353 1.55 11.22 11.38
N SER A 354 1.63 10.32 12.36
CA SER A 354 2.08 10.69 13.71
C SER A 354 3.54 10.28 13.87
N ALA A 355 4.28 11.09 14.62
CA ALA A 355 5.66 10.81 15.02
C ALA A 355 5.86 9.37 15.57
N ALA A 356 7.07 8.82 15.41
CA ALA A 356 7.58 7.63 16.12
C ALA A 356 7.15 6.21 15.63
N GLY A 357 6.83 6.01 14.36
CA GLY A 357 6.52 4.65 13.87
C GLY A 357 5.03 4.33 13.75
N THR A 358 4.17 5.32 14.02
CA THR A 358 2.72 5.16 14.06
C THR A 358 2.05 5.89 12.90
N GLU A 359 1.41 5.14 12.01
CA GLU A 359 0.60 5.68 10.92
C GLU A 359 -0.85 5.84 11.39
N VAL A 360 -1.45 7.03 11.23
CA VAL A 360 -2.86 7.27 11.51
C VAL A 360 -3.62 7.45 10.20
N ARG A 361 -4.42 6.48 9.77
CA ARG A 361 -5.15 6.56 8.51
C ARG A 361 -6.61 6.94 8.75
N VAL A 362 -7.13 7.89 7.99
CA VAL A 362 -8.50 8.39 8.14
C VAL A 362 -9.29 8.14 6.87
N ILE A 363 -10.31 7.30 6.97
CA ILE A 363 -11.29 7.05 5.90
C ILE A 363 -12.57 7.79 6.29
N ARG A 364 -12.73 9.01 5.77
CA ARG A 364 -13.95 9.78 6.01
C ARG A 364 -15.09 9.14 5.24
N ALA A 365 -16.15 8.77 5.96
CA ALA A 365 -17.34 8.17 5.38
C ALA A 365 -18.58 8.75 6.08
N GLU A 366 -18.97 9.97 5.66
CA GLU A 366 -20.04 10.76 6.26
C GLU A 366 -21.42 10.07 6.19
N ARG A 367 -21.59 9.09 5.29
CA ARG A 367 -22.82 8.29 5.14
C ARG A 367 -23.09 7.34 6.31
N PHE A 368 -22.09 7.05 7.14
CA PHE A 368 -22.24 6.15 8.29
C PHE A 368 -22.31 6.94 9.59
N ASN A 369 -23.32 6.63 10.41
CA ASN A 369 -23.45 7.19 11.76
C ASN A 369 -22.52 6.53 12.78
N THR A 370 -21.99 5.36 12.45
CA THR A 370 -21.03 4.62 13.25
C THR A 370 -19.60 5.01 12.85
N VAL A 371 -18.73 5.05 13.85
CA VAL A 371 -17.29 5.26 13.67
C VAL A 371 -16.56 4.04 14.20
N SER A 372 -15.61 3.55 13.42
CA SER A 372 -14.75 2.42 13.81
C SER A 372 -13.29 2.82 13.87
N LEU A 373 -12.61 2.27 14.87
CA LEU A 373 -11.21 2.50 15.20
C LEU A 373 -10.47 1.17 15.19
N TYR A 374 -9.38 1.10 14.44
CA TYR A 374 -8.52 -0.07 14.35
C TYR A 374 -7.13 0.26 14.85
N TRP A 375 -6.53 -0.62 15.65
CA TRP A 375 -5.14 -0.56 16.08
C TRP A 375 -4.44 -1.82 15.62
N GLU A 376 -3.56 -1.70 14.63
CA GLU A 376 -2.91 -2.82 13.98
C GLU A 376 -1.42 -2.80 14.31
N PHE A 377 -1.00 -3.74 15.16
CA PHE A 377 0.39 -3.99 15.48
C PHE A 377 0.95 -5.04 14.53
N TYR A 378 2.10 -4.75 13.95
CA TYR A 378 2.78 -5.64 13.01
C TYR A 378 4.06 -6.19 13.61
N PHE A 379 4.34 -7.47 13.39
CA PHE A 379 5.54 -8.12 13.89
C PHE A 379 6.02 -9.22 12.93
N ARG A 380 7.32 -9.56 12.99
CA ARG A 380 7.84 -10.73 12.27
C ARG A 380 7.36 -12.00 12.97
N LYS A 381 6.86 -12.97 12.21
CA LYS A 381 6.38 -14.23 12.80
C LYS A 381 7.54 -15.01 13.43
N THR A 382 7.41 -15.29 14.71
CA THR A 382 8.20 -16.24 15.50
C THR A 382 7.23 -17.11 16.29
N GLU A 383 7.64 -18.30 16.72
CA GLU A 383 6.76 -19.19 17.49
C GLU A 383 6.22 -18.51 18.75
N LYS A 384 7.10 -17.81 19.47
CA LYS A 384 6.76 -17.05 20.68
C LYS A 384 5.72 -15.97 20.40
N LEU A 385 5.95 -15.09 19.42
CA LEU A 385 5.03 -13.99 19.11
C LEU A 385 3.70 -14.49 18.53
N CYS A 386 3.72 -15.48 17.66
CA CYS A 386 2.52 -16.09 17.10
C CYS A 386 1.65 -16.79 18.15
N SER A 387 2.25 -17.26 19.25
CA SER A 387 1.52 -17.87 20.38
C SER A 387 1.08 -16.85 21.43
N ALA A 388 1.89 -15.83 21.69
CA ALA A 388 1.57 -14.76 22.65
C ALA A 388 0.48 -13.81 22.14
N ALA A 389 0.52 -13.41 20.87
CA ALA A 389 -0.42 -12.45 20.30
C ALA A 389 -1.91 -12.80 20.49
N PRO A 390 -2.39 -14.02 20.21
CA PRO A 390 -3.80 -14.35 20.43
C PRO A 390 -4.20 -14.36 21.91
N VAL A 391 -3.28 -14.68 22.82
CA VAL A 391 -3.52 -14.61 24.27
C VAL A 391 -3.62 -13.14 24.71
N ILE A 392 -2.65 -12.30 24.33
CA ILE A 392 -2.67 -10.85 24.61
C ILE A 392 -3.95 -10.19 24.07
N ALA A 393 -4.37 -10.56 22.86
CA ALA A 393 -5.62 -10.09 22.26
C ALA A 393 -6.83 -10.33 23.19
N ARG A 394 -6.91 -11.51 23.80
CA ARG A 394 -7.99 -11.88 24.73
C ARG A 394 -7.84 -11.19 26.08
N LEU A 395 -6.62 -11.11 26.64
CA LEU A 395 -6.37 -10.42 27.91
C LEU A 395 -6.88 -8.97 27.88
N LEU A 396 -6.49 -8.21 26.85
CA LEU A 396 -6.80 -6.78 26.72
C LEU A 396 -8.26 -6.48 26.30
N THR A 397 -9.00 -7.50 25.86
CA THR A 397 -10.44 -7.40 25.54
C THR A 397 -11.32 -8.04 26.60
N ALA A 398 -10.73 -8.75 27.57
CA ALA A 398 -11.45 -9.36 28.68
C ALA A 398 -11.51 -8.46 29.91
N ALA A 399 -10.41 -7.75 30.24
CA ALA A 399 -10.34 -6.91 31.43
C ALA A 399 -9.29 -5.80 31.30
N SER A 400 -9.43 -4.79 32.14
CA SER A 400 -8.42 -3.75 32.39
C SER A 400 -8.40 -3.41 33.87
N LYS A 401 -7.47 -2.55 34.29
CA LYS A 401 -7.46 -2.03 35.67
C LYS A 401 -8.77 -1.34 36.06
N ALA A 402 -9.36 -0.57 35.14
CA ALA A 402 -10.63 0.13 35.36
C ALA A 402 -11.84 -0.83 35.31
N TYR A 403 -11.75 -1.89 34.51
CA TYR A 403 -12.81 -2.89 34.34
C TYR A 403 -12.23 -4.29 34.61
N PRO A 404 -12.08 -4.71 35.88
CA PRO A 404 -11.31 -5.89 36.26
C PRO A 404 -12.00 -7.23 35.95
N SER A 405 -13.06 -7.23 35.13
CA SER A 405 -13.69 -8.45 34.66
C SER A 405 -14.46 -8.22 33.37
N LYS A 406 -14.65 -9.30 32.60
CA LYS A 406 -15.39 -9.29 31.33
C LYS A 406 -16.83 -8.79 31.46
N PRO A 407 -17.61 -9.16 32.50
CA PRO A 407 -18.94 -8.60 32.69
C PRO A 407 -18.95 -7.08 32.93
N LEU A 408 -17.99 -6.54 33.67
CA LEU A 408 -17.89 -5.09 33.93
C LEU A 408 -17.53 -4.32 32.66
N LEU A 409 -16.57 -4.83 31.89
CA LEU A 409 -16.19 -4.23 30.61
C LEU A 409 -17.36 -4.29 29.61
N ALA A 410 -18.07 -5.42 29.54
CA ALA A 410 -19.24 -5.58 28.69
C ALA A 410 -20.40 -4.65 29.10
N ALA A 411 -20.64 -4.45 30.40
CA ALA A 411 -21.63 -3.51 30.89
C ALA A 411 -21.29 -2.08 30.47
N ARG A 412 -20.03 -1.66 30.60
CA ARG A 412 -19.60 -0.33 30.15
C ARG A 412 -19.76 -0.14 28.64
N LEU A 413 -19.45 -1.15 27.84
CA LEU A 413 -19.66 -1.10 26.39
C LEU A 413 -21.15 -1.00 26.04
N ALA A 414 -22.03 -1.65 26.81
CA ALA A 414 -23.48 -1.51 26.67
C ALA A 414 -23.94 -0.07 27.00
N ASP A 415 -23.40 0.54 28.06
CA ASP A 415 -23.67 1.95 28.42
C ASP A 415 -23.21 2.92 27.34
N LEU A 416 -22.16 2.57 26.59
CA LEU A 416 -21.70 3.30 25.40
C LEU A 416 -22.55 2.99 24.15
N TYR A 417 -23.85 2.80 24.34
CA TYR A 417 -24.84 2.54 23.29
C TYR A 417 -24.54 1.30 22.44
N GLY A 418 -24.10 0.22 23.11
CA GLY A 418 -23.72 -1.02 22.43
C GLY A 418 -22.43 -0.89 21.63
N ALA A 419 -21.47 -0.12 22.13
CA ALA A 419 -20.13 -0.07 21.59
C ALA A 419 -19.50 -1.48 21.54
N THR A 420 -18.58 -1.68 20.62
CA THR A 420 -17.84 -2.93 20.48
C THR A 420 -16.36 -2.70 20.75
N TRP A 421 -15.73 -3.68 21.40
CA TRP A 421 -14.28 -3.76 21.60
C TRP A 421 -13.86 -5.21 21.42
N THR A 422 -13.05 -5.47 20.40
CA THR A 422 -12.69 -6.81 19.95
C THR A 422 -11.24 -6.85 19.49
N ALA A 423 -10.68 -8.04 19.40
CA ALA A 423 -9.33 -8.22 18.87
C ALA A 423 -9.24 -9.49 18.02
N ASP A 424 -8.33 -9.47 17.06
CA ASP A 424 -8.05 -10.58 16.15
C ASP A 424 -6.55 -10.67 15.84
N THR A 425 -6.12 -11.83 15.36
CA THR A 425 -4.75 -12.07 14.91
C THR A 425 -4.73 -12.60 13.49
N GLY A 426 -3.82 -12.08 12.70
CA GLY A 426 -3.72 -12.42 11.28
C GLY A 426 -2.28 -12.63 10.84
N SER A 427 -2.13 -13.06 9.59
CA SER A 427 -0.84 -13.10 8.94
C SER A 427 -0.95 -12.77 7.46
N PHE A 428 0.16 -12.31 6.89
CA PHE A 428 0.32 -12.11 5.46
C PHE A 428 1.75 -12.51 5.11
N GLY A 429 1.93 -13.76 4.66
CA GLY A 429 3.27 -14.36 4.48
C GLY A 429 3.99 -14.55 5.82
N ASP A 430 5.18 -13.97 5.94
CA ASP A 430 6.01 -13.96 7.16
C ASP A 430 5.69 -12.81 8.14
N LEU A 431 4.70 -11.97 7.80
CA LEU A 431 4.24 -10.86 8.63
C LEU A 431 3.07 -11.30 9.52
N GLY A 432 3.19 -11.11 10.82
CA GLY A 432 2.15 -11.29 11.82
C GLY A 432 1.43 -9.97 12.12
N ARG A 433 0.14 -10.06 12.46
CA ARG A 433 -0.72 -8.92 12.81
C ARG A 433 -1.49 -9.22 14.08
N LEU A 434 -1.50 -8.25 14.99
CA LEU A 434 -2.40 -8.18 16.13
C LEU A 434 -3.28 -6.94 15.94
N VAL A 435 -4.59 -7.15 15.85
CA VAL A 435 -5.55 -6.10 15.49
C VAL A 435 -6.53 -5.94 16.62
N PHE A 436 -6.66 -4.72 17.14
CA PHE A 436 -7.79 -4.35 17.99
C PHE A 436 -8.77 -3.49 17.22
N HIS A 437 -10.06 -3.75 17.42
CA HIS A 437 -11.15 -3.05 16.76
C HIS A 437 -12.16 -2.56 17.79
N ALA A 438 -12.43 -1.26 17.75
CA ALA A 438 -13.45 -0.61 18.52
C ALA A 438 -14.47 0.08 17.59
N SER A 439 -15.75 0.06 17.93
CA SER A 439 -16.76 0.78 17.15
C SER A 439 -17.88 1.31 18.03
N ALA A 440 -18.33 2.54 17.78
CA ALA A 440 -19.45 3.18 18.46
C ALA A 440 -20.20 4.15 17.54
N VAL A 441 -21.38 4.58 17.96
CA VAL A 441 -22.09 5.69 17.30
C VAL A 441 -21.27 6.98 17.45
N GLY A 442 -21.11 7.72 16.35
CA GLY A 442 -20.22 8.89 16.30
C GLY A 442 -20.74 10.12 17.04
N HIS A 443 -22.05 10.35 17.02
CA HIS A 443 -22.77 11.38 17.80
C HIS A 443 -24.25 11.00 17.88
N ILE A 444 -24.91 11.34 18.99
CA ILE A 444 -26.35 11.13 19.18
C ILE A 444 -27.04 12.50 19.27
N ASP A 445 -26.62 13.34 20.21
CA ASP A 445 -27.12 14.70 20.44
C ASP A 445 -25.97 15.66 20.81
N ALA A 446 -26.28 16.96 20.94
CA ALA A 446 -25.33 17.98 21.37
C ALA A 446 -24.82 17.72 22.81
N GLY A 447 -23.76 16.94 22.95
CA GLY A 447 -23.06 16.69 24.21
C GLY A 447 -22.71 15.22 24.46
N ILE A 448 -23.36 14.27 23.79
CA ILE A 448 -23.13 12.82 23.98
C ILE A 448 -22.33 12.29 22.80
N ASN A 449 -21.08 11.91 23.07
CA ASN A 449 -20.13 11.45 22.08
C ASN A 449 -19.54 10.09 22.49
N PRO A 450 -20.28 8.99 22.27
CA PRO A 450 -19.88 7.66 22.76
C PRO A 450 -18.51 7.23 22.24
N ILE A 451 -18.11 7.69 21.05
CA ILE A 451 -16.81 7.41 20.45
C ILE A 451 -15.63 8.04 21.21
N ASP A 452 -15.83 9.21 21.84
CA ASP A 452 -14.77 9.87 22.61
C ASP A 452 -14.52 9.11 23.92
N GLU A 453 -15.60 8.71 24.62
CA GLU A 453 -15.52 7.85 25.81
C GLU A 453 -15.00 6.44 25.48
N LEU A 454 -15.35 5.90 24.31
CA LEU A 454 -14.81 4.63 23.83
C LEU A 454 -13.30 4.73 23.57
N LEU A 455 -12.81 5.84 23.01
CA LEU A 455 -11.38 6.04 22.79
C LEU A 455 -10.61 6.03 24.12
N GLU A 456 -11.13 6.69 25.15
CA GLU A 456 -10.55 6.68 26.49
C GLU A 456 -10.53 5.26 27.09
N LEU A 457 -11.64 4.53 26.96
CA LEU A 457 -11.73 3.13 27.40
C LEU A 457 -10.71 2.24 26.69
N VAL A 458 -10.59 2.37 25.37
CA VAL A 458 -9.64 1.60 24.56
C VAL A 458 -8.21 1.90 24.98
N LEU A 459 -7.85 3.19 25.12
CA LEU A 459 -6.52 3.58 25.58
C LEU A 459 -6.23 2.99 26.96
N ALA A 460 -7.17 3.06 27.91
CA ALA A 460 -7.02 2.45 29.22
C ALA A 460 -6.85 0.92 29.15
N CYS A 461 -7.59 0.21 28.31
CA CYS A 461 -7.40 -1.22 28.10
C CYS A 461 -6.01 -1.55 27.57
N LEU A 462 -5.47 -0.74 26.66
CA LEU A 462 -4.14 -0.95 26.07
C LEU A 462 -3.00 -0.58 27.03
N THR A 463 -3.13 0.51 27.80
CA THR A 463 -2.03 1.05 28.62
C THR A 463 -2.08 0.61 30.08
N GLU A 464 -3.27 0.27 30.59
CA GLU A 464 -3.51 -0.12 31.97
C GLU A 464 -4.24 -1.48 32.03
N PRO A 465 -3.61 -2.55 31.53
CA PRO A 465 -4.20 -3.88 31.61
C PRO A 465 -4.40 -4.35 33.05
N LEU A 466 -5.25 -5.36 33.23
CA LEU A 466 -5.38 -6.02 34.53
C LEU A 466 -4.07 -6.75 34.87
N THR A 467 -3.44 -6.32 35.96
CA THR A 467 -2.12 -6.79 36.40
C THR A 467 -2.16 -7.21 37.86
N ASP A 468 -1.24 -8.10 38.24
CA ASP A 468 -0.96 -8.49 39.62
C ASP A 468 -0.12 -7.43 40.36
N GLU A 469 0.22 -7.70 41.63
CA GLU A 469 1.03 -6.80 42.46
C GLU A 469 2.44 -6.55 41.90
N SER A 470 2.95 -7.44 41.04
CA SER A 470 4.26 -7.31 40.39
C SER A 470 4.18 -6.49 39.09
N GLY A 471 2.99 -6.08 38.67
CA GLY A 471 2.77 -5.34 37.42
C GLY A 471 2.75 -6.23 36.17
N HIS A 472 2.70 -7.55 36.33
CA HIS A 472 2.51 -8.48 35.22
C HIS A 472 1.03 -8.77 35.03
N PHE A 473 0.61 -9.23 33.85
CA PHE A 473 -0.77 -9.66 33.61
C PHE A 473 -1.27 -10.60 34.72
N ASP A 474 -2.54 -10.45 35.12
CA ASP A 474 -3.13 -11.30 36.16
C ASP A 474 -2.99 -12.80 35.82
N ALA A 475 -2.37 -13.56 36.73
CA ALA A 475 -2.00 -14.95 36.49
C ALA A 475 -3.23 -15.87 36.29
N ALA A 476 -4.34 -15.59 36.98
CA ALA A 476 -5.56 -16.38 36.85
C ALA A 476 -6.23 -16.15 35.49
N LEU A 477 -6.28 -14.90 35.04
CA LEU A 477 -6.77 -14.54 33.71
C LEU A 477 -5.89 -15.13 32.61
N VAL A 478 -4.55 -15.04 32.74
CA VAL A 478 -3.60 -15.67 31.80
C VAL A 478 -3.83 -17.17 31.69
N ALA A 479 -3.93 -17.88 32.81
CA ALA A 479 -4.18 -19.32 32.80
C ALA A 479 -5.51 -19.68 32.12
N SER A 480 -6.57 -18.90 32.36
CA SER A 480 -7.87 -19.05 31.72
C SER A 480 -7.79 -18.86 30.20
N GLU A 481 -7.13 -17.80 29.72
CA GLU A 481 -7.05 -17.51 28.29
C GLU A 481 -6.10 -18.45 27.53
N ILE A 482 -5.00 -18.91 28.15
CA ILE A 482 -4.17 -19.98 27.58
C ILE A 482 -4.98 -21.26 27.40
N LYS A 483 -5.77 -21.64 28.41
CA LYS A 483 -6.65 -22.82 28.32
C LYS A 483 -7.66 -22.67 27.19
N ASN A 484 -8.36 -21.53 27.11
CA ASN A 484 -9.32 -21.25 26.03
C ASN A 484 -8.66 -21.36 24.64
N GLN A 485 -7.43 -20.88 24.50
CA GLN A 485 -6.69 -20.95 23.24
C GLN A 485 -6.24 -22.37 22.90
N LEU A 486 -5.82 -23.17 23.88
CA LEU A 486 -5.49 -24.59 23.70
C LEU A 486 -6.73 -25.40 23.30
N ASP A 487 -7.86 -25.15 23.93
CA ASP A 487 -9.13 -25.79 23.58
C ASP A 487 -9.57 -25.44 22.14
N LEU A 488 -9.35 -24.19 21.72
CA LEU A 488 -9.57 -23.77 20.33
C LEU A 488 -8.64 -24.50 19.34
N LEU A 489 -7.35 -24.65 19.66
CA LEU A 489 -6.41 -25.39 18.81
C LEU A 489 -6.78 -26.86 18.71
N LYS A 490 -7.19 -27.48 19.83
CA LYS A 490 -7.67 -28.86 19.85
C LYS A 490 -8.91 -29.03 18.97
N ALA A 491 -9.88 -28.11 19.04
CA ALA A 491 -11.05 -28.14 18.18
C ALA A 491 -10.70 -28.07 16.67
N VAL A 492 -9.63 -27.35 16.32
CA VAL A 492 -9.09 -27.30 14.95
C VAL A 492 -8.45 -28.64 14.56
N GLU A 493 -7.71 -29.29 15.46
CA GLU A 493 -7.09 -30.61 15.24
C GLU A 493 -8.11 -31.75 15.13
N ASP A 494 -9.20 -31.67 15.89
CA ASP A 494 -10.29 -32.66 15.89
C ASP A 494 -11.15 -32.57 14.62
N ASN A 495 -11.14 -31.43 13.92
CA ASN A 495 -11.83 -31.26 12.65
C ASN A 495 -10.92 -31.68 11.47
N PRO A 496 -11.27 -32.75 10.71
CA PRO A 496 -10.42 -33.26 9.64
C PRO A 496 -10.12 -32.25 8.52
N HIS A 497 -11.07 -31.38 8.17
CA HIS A 497 -10.89 -30.38 7.13
C HIS A 497 -9.88 -29.31 7.56
N SER A 498 -10.02 -28.82 8.79
CA SER A 498 -9.12 -27.84 9.40
C SER A 498 -7.72 -28.43 9.61
N TRP A 499 -7.63 -29.67 10.08
CA TRP A 499 -6.37 -30.41 10.20
C TRP A 499 -5.65 -30.55 8.86
N ALA A 500 -6.34 -31.03 7.82
CA ALA A 500 -5.80 -31.13 6.47
C ALA A 500 -5.28 -29.77 5.96
N GLY A 501 -6.01 -28.69 6.27
CA GLY A 501 -5.59 -27.32 5.93
C GLY A 501 -4.30 -26.92 6.64
N ARG A 502 -4.18 -27.21 7.93
CA ARG A 502 -2.98 -26.91 8.70
C ARG A 502 -1.78 -27.70 8.18
N ARG A 503 -1.93 -29.02 8.03
CA ARG A 503 -0.87 -29.92 7.54
C ARG A 503 -0.43 -29.58 6.12
N PHE A 504 -1.36 -29.19 5.25
CA PHE A 504 -1.02 -28.70 3.92
C PHE A 504 -0.11 -27.47 3.95
N ILE A 505 -0.41 -26.49 4.81
CA ILE A 505 0.45 -25.30 4.97
C ILE A 505 1.81 -25.68 5.58
N ASP A 506 1.84 -26.56 6.59
CA ASP A 506 3.09 -27.02 7.21
C ASP A 506 4.01 -27.69 6.18
N ASN A 507 3.46 -28.56 5.33
CA ASN A 507 4.22 -29.22 4.26
C ASN A 507 4.61 -28.26 3.13
N LEU A 508 3.74 -27.31 2.78
CA LEU A 508 4.05 -26.30 1.76
C LEU A 508 5.23 -25.43 2.19
N THR A 509 5.35 -25.14 3.49
CA THR A 509 6.30 -24.18 4.07
C THR A 509 7.52 -24.82 4.72
N VAL A 510 7.82 -26.09 4.40
CA VAL A 510 9.05 -26.76 4.84
C VAL A 510 10.28 -25.94 4.42
N GLY A 511 11.20 -25.71 5.36
CA GLY A 511 12.37 -24.85 5.15
C GLY A 511 12.11 -23.33 5.26
N HIS A 512 10.85 -22.92 5.36
CA HIS A 512 10.41 -21.52 5.47
C HIS A 512 9.54 -21.30 6.71
N THR A 513 10.15 -21.55 7.88
CA THR A 513 9.45 -21.63 9.18
C THR A 513 8.53 -20.44 9.43
N ALA A 514 8.99 -19.20 9.24
CA ALA A 514 8.19 -18.00 9.48
C ALA A 514 6.87 -17.95 8.67
N HIS A 515 6.88 -18.40 7.41
CA HIS A 515 5.69 -18.46 6.56
C HIS A 515 4.69 -19.51 7.05
N GLY A 516 5.18 -20.64 7.56
CA GLY A 516 4.38 -21.75 8.08
C GLY A 516 3.75 -21.55 9.46
N LEU A 517 4.24 -20.60 10.25
CA LEU A 517 3.72 -20.36 11.60
C LEU A 517 2.24 -19.95 11.59
N SER A 518 1.44 -20.60 12.45
CA SER A 518 0.02 -20.25 12.64
C SER A 518 -0.11 -18.97 13.44
N SER A 519 -0.99 -18.04 13.03
CA SER A 519 -1.33 -16.87 13.87
C SER A 519 -2.11 -17.24 15.14
N ARG A 520 -2.58 -18.49 15.26
CA ARG A 520 -3.24 -19.02 16.45
C ARG A 520 -2.26 -19.57 17.49
N GLY A 521 -0.97 -19.58 17.19
CA GLY A 521 0.06 -20.16 18.06
C GLY A 521 0.25 -21.66 17.88
N ASN A 522 1.15 -22.22 18.68
CA ASN A 522 1.37 -23.66 18.79
C ASN A 522 1.17 -24.13 20.25
N PRO A 523 0.69 -25.37 20.48
CA PRO A 523 0.34 -25.84 21.84
C PRO A 523 1.52 -25.89 22.82
N GLU A 524 2.72 -26.23 22.37
CA GLU A 524 3.90 -26.35 23.23
C GLU A 524 4.33 -24.98 23.75
N GLN A 525 4.47 -24.01 22.86
CA GLN A 525 4.80 -22.63 23.17
C GLN A 525 3.72 -21.97 24.03
N LEU A 526 2.42 -22.24 23.77
CA LEU A 526 1.34 -21.70 24.60
C LEU A 526 1.45 -22.13 26.06
N ARG A 527 1.82 -23.39 26.32
CA ARG A 527 1.99 -23.92 27.69
C ARG A 527 3.20 -23.34 28.40
N SER A 528 4.19 -22.86 27.66
CA SER A 528 5.41 -22.28 28.23
C SER A 528 5.29 -20.80 28.54
N LEU A 529 4.26 -20.10 28.05
CA LEU A 529 4.11 -18.65 28.23
C LEU A 529 3.78 -18.31 29.67
N THR A 530 4.55 -17.39 30.24
CA THR A 530 4.32 -16.86 31.58
C THR A 530 3.65 -15.47 31.56
N PRO A 531 2.98 -15.05 32.65
CA PRO A 531 2.42 -13.71 32.75
C PRO A 531 3.45 -12.58 32.55
N ALA A 532 4.67 -12.78 33.08
CA ALA A 532 5.78 -11.83 32.92
C ALA A 532 6.17 -11.67 31.45
N GLU A 533 6.40 -12.78 30.74
CA GLU A 533 6.76 -12.75 29.31
C GLU A 533 5.67 -12.14 28.44
N LEU A 534 4.39 -12.45 28.71
CA LEU A 534 3.28 -11.83 27.99
C LEU A 534 3.24 -10.32 28.20
N SER A 535 3.56 -9.86 29.41
CA SER A 535 3.62 -8.44 29.77
C SER A 535 4.77 -7.73 29.05
N GLU A 536 5.95 -8.36 29.01
CA GLU A 536 7.11 -7.84 28.26
C GLU A 536 6.83 -7.79 26.75
N ILE A 537 6.24 -8.85 26.18
CA ILE A 537 5.86 -8.88 24.76
C ILE A 537 4.83 -7.78 24.48
N TRP A 538 3.82 -7.61 25.33
CA TRP A 538 2.83 -6.56 25.15
C TRP A 538 3.47 -5.18 25.24
N HIS A 539 4.35 -4.95 26.21
CA HIS A 539 5.11 -3.71 26.33
C HIS A 539 5.89 -3.41 25.03
N ASP A 540 6.61 -4.39 24.50
CA ASP A 540 7.36 -4.24 23.26
C ASP A 540 6.46 -3.99 22.04
N LEU A 541 5.33 -4.69 21.92
CA LEU A 541 4.34 -4.42 20.88
C LEU A 541 3.76 -3.00 21.02
N LEU A 542 3.38 -2.60 22.23
CA LEU A 542 2.74 -1.32 22.51
C LEU A 542 3.65 -0.12 22.33
N TYR A 543 4.96 -0.24 22.56
CA TYR A 543 5.88 0.91 22.50
C TYR A 543 6.88 0.87 21.33
N LYS A 544 7.20 -0.31 20.79
CA LYS A 544 8.26 -0.47 19.78
C LYS A 544 7.77 -1.00 18.43
N ALA A 545 6.70 -1.83 18.41
CA ALA A 545 6.25 -2.42 17.15
C ALA A 545 5.60 -1.38 16.21
N PRO A 546 5.76 -1.53 14.88
CA PRO A 546 5.04 -0.71 13.91
C PRO A 546 3.53 -0.78 14.17
N LEU A 547 2.92 0.40 14.28
CA LEU A 547 1.50 0.55 14.59
C LEU A 547 0.80 1.32 13.48
N ARG A 548 -0.32 0.80 13.02
CA ARG A 548 -1.27 1.55 12.20
C ARG A 548 -2.56 1.73 12.98
N VAL A 549 -2.95 2.98 13.21
CA VAL A 549 -4.26 3.33 13.74
C VAL A 549 -5.13 3.76 12.56
N ARG A 550 -6.34 3.22 12.44
CA ARG A 550 -7.26 3.64 11.37
C ARG A 550 -8.61 4.07 11.93
N TRP A 551 -9.03 5.25 11.52
CA TRP A 551 -10.37 5.78 11.75
C TRP A 551 -11.20 5.63 10.49
N THR A 552 -12.41 5.08 10.60
CA THR A 552 -13.36 4.98 9.49
C THR A 552 -14.74 5.45 9.94
N GLY A 553 -15.38 6.35 9.19
CA GLY A 553 -16.72 6.87 9.48
C GLY A 553 -16.80 8.40 9.46
N ARG A 554 -17.85 8.95 10.08
CA ARG A 554 -18.05 10.40 10.24
C ARG A 554 -17.21 10.95 11.40
N ILE A 555 -16.08 11.58 11.09
CA ILE A 555 -15.04 11.92 12.07
C ILE A 555 -14.68 13.40 12.00
N ARG A 556 -14.72 14.07 13.14
CA ARG A 556 -14.27 15.46 13.29
C ARG A 556 -12.74 15.54 13.42
N SER A 557 -12.15 16.61 12.89
CA SER A 557 -10.70 16.81 12.87
C SER A 557 -10.06 16.90 14.28
N ASP A 558 -10.78 17.42 15.28
CA ASP A 558 -10.33 17.47 16.68
C ASP A 558 -10.14 16.11 17.34
N ARG A 559 -10.93 15.10 16.95
CA ARG A 559 -10.76 13.72 17.45
C ARG A 559 -9.50 13.06 16.93
N ILE A 560 -9.18 13.33 15.66
CA ILE A 560 -7.96 12.84 15.01
C ILE A 560 -6.73 13.44 15.73
N ASP A 561 -6.75 14.75 16.00
CA ASP A 561 -5.67 15.42 16.74
C ASP A 561 -5.49 14.85 18.14
N ARG A 562 -6.57 14.65 18.91
CA ARG A 562 -6.49 14.04 20.26
C ARG A 562 -5.88 12.64 20.21
N THR A 563 -6.24 11.84 19.21
CA THR A 563 -5.66 10.50 19.02
C THR A 563 -4.17 10.61 18.73
N ILE A 564 -3.77 11.50 17.82
CA ILE A 564 -2.36 11.74 17.49
C ILE A 564 -1.59 12.21 18.72
N GLU A 565 -2.13 13.13 19.51
CA GLU A 565 -1.50 13.63 20.74
C GLU A 565 -1.37 12.55 21.80
N ALA A 566 -2.41 11.71 21.99
CA ALA A 566 -2.35 10.57 22.90
C ALA A 566 -1.27 9.56 22.46
N LEU A 567 -1.21 9.26 21.15
CA LEU A 567 -0.19 8.41 20.56
C LEU A 567 1.23 8.99 20.73
N GLN A 568 1.39 10.29 20.54
CA GLN A 568 2.68 10.98 20.73
C GLN A 568 3.14 10.95 22.19
N LYS A 569 2.22 11.08 23.15
CA LYS A 569 2.51 10.92 24.59
C LYS A 569 2.89 9.48 24.93
N LEU A 570 2.16 8.52 24.37
CA LEU A 570 2.42 7.09 24.56
C LEU A 570 3.78 6.68 23.96
N ARG A 571 4.08 7.17 22.76
CA ARG A 571 5.23 6.81 21.94
C ARG A 571 6.01 8.08 21.57
N PRO A 572 6.85 8.63 22.47
CA PRO A 572 7.61 9.84 22.18
C PRO A 572 8.53 9.62 20.96
N TYR A 573 8.64 10.65 20.12
CA TYR A 573 9.40 10.63 18.88
C TYR A 573 10.83 10.12 19.07
N ARG A 574 11.16 8.99 18.42
CA ARG A 574 12.54 8.58 18.16
C ARG A 574 12.86 8.83 16.69
N PRO A 575 13.81 9.73 16.36
CA PRO A 575 14.27 9.86 14.98
C PRO A 575 14.85 8.53 14.52
N TYR A 576 14.31 8.00 13.42
CA TYR A 576 14.77 6.75 12.82
C TYR A 576 16.23 6.91 12.36
N ARG A 577 17.13 6.06 12.87
CA ARG A 577 18.46 5.84 12.31
C ARG A 577 18.45 4.44 11.68
N ALA A 578 18.60 4.35 10.36
CA ALA A 578 18.75 3.06 9.69
C ALA A 578 19.99 2.37 10.27
N GLY A 579 19.79 1.23 10.94
CA GLY A 579 20.89 0.38 11.38
C GLY A 579 21.66 -0.16 10.17
N LYS A 580 22.98 -0.31 10.30
CA LYS A 580 23.77 -1.02 9.29
C LYS A 580 23.36 -2.49 9.28
N ARG A 581 23.14 -3.06 8.09
CA ARG A 581 23.05 -4.53 7.93
C ARG A 581 24.36 -5.15 8.40
N GLY A 582 24.35 -5.92 9.48
CA GLY A 582 25.51 -6.66 9.98
C GLY A 582 25.67 -6.76 11.50
N ASP A 583 24.96 -5.96 12.29
CA ASP A 583 25.03 -6.04 13.75
C ASP A 583 24.17 -7.21 14.25
N ALA A 584 24.81 -8.33 14.58
CA ALA A 584 24.20 -9.60 14.98
C ALA A 584 23.47 -9.57 16.36
N GLU A 585 23.07 -8.40 16.86
CA GLU A 585 22.45 -8.27 18.19
C GLU A 585 21.32 -7.24 18.30
N THR A 586 20.72 -6.79 17.19
CA THR A 586 19.43 -6.06 17.26
C THR A 586 18.38 -6.69 16.36
N ASP A 587 17.66 -7.65 16.92
CA ASP A 587 16.47 -8.32 16.37
C ASP A 587 15.24 -7.39 16.29
N THR A 588 15.46 -6.08 16.11
CA THR A 588 14.41 -5.08 16.05
C THR A 588 14.65 -4.22 14.81
N VAL A 589 13.88 -4.45 13.75
CA VAL A 589 13.79 -3.49 12.64
C VAL A 589 12.70 -2.49 13.02
N PRO A 590 13.03 -1.27 13.48
CA PRO A 590 12.05 -0.22 13.56
C PRO A 590 11.67 0.19 12.13
N MET A 591 10.40 0.11 11.80
CA MET A 591 9.77 0.95 10.79
C MET A 591 8.99 2.02 11.60
N PRO A 592 8.95 3.30 11.21
CA PRO A 592 7.70 3.78 10.63
C PRO A 592 7.57 3.13 9.26
N ILE A 593 6.37 2.84 8.75
CA ILE A 593 6.05 2.68 7.31
C ILE A 593 5.34 1.35 6.93
N PRO A 594 4.05 1.42 6.56
CA PRO A 594 3.47 0.94 5.27
C PRO A 594 4.50 0.69 4.16
N GLY A 595 5.17 -0.45 4.16
CA GLY A 595 6.40 -0.52 3.37
C GLY A 595 6.91 -1.91 3.09
N ARG A 596 7.57 -2.55 4.04
CA ARG A 596 8.19 -3.83 3.75
C ARG A 596 7.16 -4.83 3.24
N LEU A 597 7.35 -5.26 1.99
CA LEU A 597 6.60 -6.36 1.44
C LEU A 597 6.94 -7.61 2.25
N PRO A 598 5.97 -8.47 2.63
CA PRO A 598 6.30 -9.79 3.13
C PRO A 598 7.34 -10.46 2.24
N SER A 599 8.26 -11.17 2.88
CA SER A 599 9.33 -11.84 2.18
C SER A 599 8.69 -12.84 1.20
N PRO A 600 9.07 -12.81 -0.09
CA PRO A 600 8.62 -13.84 -1.01
C PRO A 600 9.05 -15.21 -0.49
N MET A 601 8.22 -16.20 -0.73
CA MET A 601 8.57 -17.58 -0.42
C MET A 601 9.21 -18.20 -1.67
N PRO A 602 10.45 -18.72 -1.58
CA PRO A 602 11.02 -19.56 -2.63
C PRO A 602 10.15 -20.80 -2.79
N LEU A 603 9.49 -20.94 -3.93
CA LEU A 603 8.57 -22.05 -4.20
C LEU A 603 9.18 -22.95 -5.28
N SER A 604 9.63 -24.13 -4.85
CA SER A 604 10.06 -25.22 -5.74
C SER A 604 9.07 -26.38 -5.62
N PRO A 605 8.89 -27.21 -6.66
CA PRO A 605 8.09 -28.43 -6.56
C PRO A 605 8.55 -29.30 -5.39
N LEU A 606 7.58 -29.76 -4.60
CA LEU A 606 7.76 -30.63 -3.44
C LEU A 606 7.21 -32.03 -3.75
N GLU A 607 7.71 -33.02 -3.03
CA GLU A 607 7.18 -34.38 -3.10
C GLU A 607 5.71 -34.41 -2.65
N PRO A 608 4.84 -35.20 -3.32
CA PRO A 608 3.46 -35.39 -2.88
C PRO A 608 3.40 -35.99 -1.47
N VAL A 609 2.47 -35.49 -0.66
CA VAL A 609 2.27 -35.93 0.73
C VAL A 609 0.95 -36.67 0.86
N VAL A 610 1.00 -37.87 1.42
CA VAL A 610 -0.17 -38.68 1.76
C VAL A 610 -0.16 -38.94 3.25
N GLU A 611 -1.22 -38.51 3.92
CA GLU A 611 -1.45 -38.71 5.34
C GLU A 611 -2.70 -39.57 5.53
N GLU A 612 -2.59 -40.63 6.34
CA GLU A 612 -3.69 -41.52 6.66
C GLU A 612 -4.26 -41.18 8.04
N ARG A 613 -5.59 -41.06 8.14
CA ARG A 613 -6.30 -40.80 9.39
C ARG A 613 -7.69 -41.41 9.34
N GLN A 614 -8.29 -41.70 10.50
CA GLN A 614 -9.71 -42.09 10.57
C GLN A 614 -10.61 -40.92 10.15
N VAL A 615 -10.96 -40.87 8.86
CA VAL A 615 -11.83 -39.87 8.25
C VAL A 615 -12.86 -40.56 7.34
N GLN A 616 -14.05 -39.97 7.21
CA GLN A 616 -15.10 -40.48 6.31
C GLN A 616 -14.93 -40.00 4.85
N GLN A 617 -14.25 -38.88 4.67
CA GLN A 617 -14.02 -38.25 3.38
C GLN A 617 -12.54 -37.92 3.26
N SER A 618 -11.99 -38.08 2.07
CA SER A 618 -10.62 -37.66 1.81
C SER A 618 -10.56 -36.16 1.55
N SER A 619 -9.47 -35.52 1.94
CA SER A 619 -9.17 -34.12 1.60
C SER A 619 -8.01 -34.06 0.63
N LEU A 620 -8.26 -33.56 -0.57
CA LEU A 620 -7.25 -33.25 -1.57
C LEU A 620 -6.94 -31.75 -1.52
N ARG A 621 -5.67 -31.39 -1.39
CA ARG A 621 -5.20 -30.00 -1.40
C ARG A 621 -4.01 -29.86 -2.33
N LEU A 622 -4.12 -28.93 -3.28
CA LEU A 622 -3.10 -28.67 -4.29
C LEU A 622 -2.61 -27.23 -4.16
N ALA A 623 -1.31 -27.00 -4.32
CA ALA A 623 -0.71 -25.67 -4.41
C ALA A 623 -0.11 -25.45 -5.80
N TYR A 624 -0.36 -24.29 -6.38
CA TYR A 624 0.24 -23.84 -7.63
C TYR A 624 0.91 -22.48 -7.40
N ARG A 625 2.17 -22.34 -7.77
CA ARG A 625 2.89 -21.06 -7.72
C ARG A 625 2.26 -20.10 -8.71
N LEU A 626 2.01 -18.88 -8.24
CA LEU A 626 1.44 -17.82 -9.06
C LEU A 626 2.45 -17.31 -10.10
N PRO A 627 2.00 -16.93 -11.31
CA PRO A 627 2.88 -16.45 -12.37
C PRO A 627 3.50 -15.08 -12.10
N PHE A 628 2.87 -14.28 -11.23
CA PHE A 628 3.38 -12.99 -10.79
C PHE A 628 2.94 -12.71 -9.36
N SER A 629 3.73 -11.87 -8.67
CA SER A 629 3.53 -11.55 -7.27
C SER A 629 2.32 -10.64 -7.03
N TYR A 630 1.89 -10.54 -5.78
CA TYR A 630 0.74 -9.72 -5.36
C TYR A 630 0.94 -8.21 -5.51
N VAL A 631 2.17 -7.77 -5.83
CA VAL A 631 2.49 -6.38 -6.15
C VAL A 631 2.50 -6.08 -7.65
N SER A 632 2.36 -7.11 -8.49
CA SER A 632 2.32 -6.96 -9.94
C SER A 632 1.14 -6.09 -10.38
N PRO A 633 1.32 -5.20 -11.38
CA PRO A 633 0.20 -4.43 -11.94
C PRO A 633 -0.88 -5.34 -12.58
N GLN A 634 -0.54 -6.57 -12.95
CA GLN A 634 -1.44 -7.56 -13.55
C GLN A 634 -2.17 -8.46 -12.53
N ARG A 635 -1.92 -8.30 -11.22
CA ARG A 635 -2.54 -9.10 -10.14
C ARG A 635 -4.06 -9.30 -10.23
N HIS A 636 -4.80 -8.32 -10.76
CA HIS A 636 -6.25 -8.37 -10.92
C HIS A 636 -6.71 -9.48 -11.89
N VAL A 637 -5.83 -9.88 -12.82
CA VAL A 637 -6.02 -11.05 -13.68
C VAL A 637 -6.12 -12.33 -12.84
N LEU A 638 -5.34 -12.45 -11.76
CA LEU A 638 -5.41 -13.62 -10.86
C LEU A 638 -6.74 -13.69 -10.12
N THR A 639 -7.32 -12.54 -9.76
CA THR A 639 -8.64 -12.50 -9.10
C THR A 639 -9.72 -13.08 -10.02
N LEU A 640 -9.72 -12.69 -11.30
CA LEU A 640 -10.66 -13.24 -12.28
C LEU A 640 -10.35 -14.71 -12.60
N LEU A 641 -9.08 -15.07 -12.74
CA LEU A 641 -8.63 -16.46 -12.90
C LEU A 641 -9.17 -17.36 -11.79
N ASN A 642 -9.00 -16.93 -10.52
CA ASN A 642 -9.50 -17.67 -9.37
C ASN A 642 -11.03 -17.79 -9.37
N ALA A 643 -11.74 -16.70 -9.67
CA ALA A 643 -13.20 -16.72 -9.76
C ALA A 643 -13.69 -17.73 -10.80
N MET A 644 -13.09 -17.74 -11.99
CA MET A 644 -13.42 -18.68 -13.06
C MET A 644 -13.04 -20.13 -12.72
N LEU A 645 -11.89 -20.33 -12.07
CA LEU A 645 -11.39 -21.66 -11.77
C LEU A 645 -12.22 -22.33 -10.67
N GLY A 646 -12.30 -21.73 -9.48
CA GLY A 646 -12.88 -22.37 -8.29
C GLY A 646 -13.46 -21.42 -7.25
N GLY A 647 -13.69 -20.15 -7.59
CA GLY A 647 -14.08 -19.12 -6.61
C GLY A 647 -15.55 -19.13 -6.20
N GLY A 648 -16.40 -19.95 -6.82
CA GLY A 648 -17.84 -20.01 -6.54
C GLY A 648 -18.54 -21.18 -7.20
N ALA A 649 -19.87 -21.27 -7.05
CA ALA A 649 -20.67 -22.37 -7.59
C ALA A 649 -20.72 -22.41 -9.14
N ASP A 650 -20.57 -21.25 -9.79
CA ASP A 650 -20.55 -21.14 -11.26
C ASP A 650 -19.16 -21.44 -11.87
N SER A 651 -18.17 -21.82 -11.05
CA SER A 651 -16.78 -22.02 -11.48
C SER A 651 -16.55 -23.35 -12.20
N LEU A 652 -15.45 -23.43 -12.96
CA LEU A 652 -15.10 -24.61 -13.75
C LEU A 652 -14.86 -25.85 -12.90
N LEU A 653 -14.18 -25.72 -11.76
CA LEU A 653 -13.93 -26.84 -10.86
C LEU A 653 -15.23 -27.35 -10.25
N PHE A 654 -16.13 -26.44 -9.84
CA PHE A 654 -17.43 -26.82 -9.29
C PHE A 654 -18.26 -27.58 -10.34
N ALA A 655 -18.43 -27.03 -11.53
CA ALA A 655 -19.19 -27.66 -12.60
C ALA A 655 -18.58 -29.01 -13.04
N LYS A 656 -17.25 -29.08 -13.19
CA LYS A 656 -16.61 -30.28 -13.74
C LYS A 656 -16.43 -31.39 -12.71
N ILE A 657 -15.87 -31.08 -11.55
CA ILE A 657 -15.41 -32.10 -10.59
C ILE A 657 -16.54 -32.54 -9.68
N ARG A 658 -17.37 -31.60 -9.23
CA ARG A 658 -18.50 -31.87 -8.34
C ARG A 658 -19.75 -32.27 -9.11
N GLU A 659 -20.19 -31.47 -10.08
CA GLU A 659 -21.47 -31.73 -10.76
C GLU A 659 -21.37 -32.80 -11.87
N GLU A 660 -20.40 -32.68 -12.79
CA GLU A 660 -20.31 -33.62 -13.93
C GLU A 660 -19.68 -34.96 -13.56
N LEU A 661 -18.54 -34.95 -12.87
CA LEU A 661 -17.79 -36.16 -12.54
C LEU A 661 -18.18 -36.80 -11.19
N GLY A 662 -18.85 -36.06 -10.30
CA GLY A 662 -19.26 -36.55 -8.99
C GLY A 662 -18.09 -37.00 -8.10
N LEU A 663 -16.87 -36.49 -8.30
CA LEU A 663 -15.67 -36.94 -7.56
C LEU A 663 -15.51 -36.25 -6.21
N ALA A 664 -16.12 -35.06 -6.05
CA ALA A 664 -15.96 -34.20 -4.89
C ALA A 664 -17.29 -33.73 -4.31
N TYR A 665 -17.43 -33.80 -2.98
CA TYR A 665 -18.52 -33.17 -2.23
C TYR A 665 -18.43 -31.64 -2.29
N SER A 666 -17.20 -31.13 -2.29
CA SER A 666 -16.91 -29.71 -2.46
C SER A 666 -15.55 -29.53 -3.09
N VAL A 667 -15.40 -28.48 -3.89
CA VAL A 667 -14.13 -28.06 -4.49
C VAL A 667 -14.13 -26.55 -4.59
N ARG A 668 -13.01 -25.92 -4.24
CA ARG A 668 -12.82 -24.48 -4.35
C ARG A 668 -11.36 -24.13 -4.60
N SER A 669 -11.13 -22.95 -5.15
CA SER A 669 -9.79 -22.36 -5.26
C SER A 669 -9.68 -21.05 -4.49
N GLU A 670 -8.49 -20.77 -3.98
CA GLU A 670 -8.22 -19.57 -3.20
C GLU A 670 -6.80 -19.04 -3.49
N LEU A 671 -6.67 -17.72 -3.65
CA LEU A 671 -5.39 -17.04 -3.79
C LEU A 671 -4.80 -16.77 -2.41
N ASN A 672 -3.61 -17.30 -2.16
CA ASN A 672 -2.81 -16.94 -1.00
C ASN A 672 -1.63 -16.06 -1.45
N HIS A 673 -1.89 -14.76 -1.55
CA HIS A 673 -0.90 -13.77 -1.98
C HIS A 673 0.35 -13.73 -1.09
N GLY A 674 0.20 -13.90 0.23
CA GLY A 674 1.32 -13.90 1.18
C GLY A 674 2.27 -15.08 1.01
N LEU A 675 1.77 -16.22 0.53
CA LEU A 675 2.58 -17.40 0.19
C LEU A 675 2.94 -17.47 -1.30
N GLY A 676 2.35 -16.62 -2.16
CA GLY A 676 2.61 -16.65 -3.60
C GLY A 676 1.99 -17.84 -4.33
N VAL A 677 0.91 -18.43 -3.80
CA VAL A 677 0.25 -19.61 -4.39
C VAL A 677 -1.24 -19.41 -4.66
N LEU A 678 -1.75 -20.09 -5.69
CA LEU A 678 -3.15 -20.47 -5.83
C LEU A 678 -3.32 -21.86 -5.22
N THR A 679 -4.31 -22.04 -4.35
CA THR A 679 -4.61 -23.33 -3.73
C THR A 679 -5.91 -23.86 -4.26
N VAL A 680 -6.02 -25.18 -4.44
CA VAL A 680 -7.28 -25.89 -4.70
C VAL A 680 -7.51 -26.82 -3.52
N SER A 681 -8.69 -26.75 -2.91
CA SER A 681 -9.09 -27.65 -1.83
C SER A 681 -10.37 -28.38 -2.23
N ALA A 682 -10.35 -29.70 -2.16
CA ALA A 682 -11.49 -30.55 -2.43
C ALA A 682 -11.71 -31.57 -1.31
N ALA A 683 -12.98 -31.76 -0.93
CA ALA A 683 -13.41 -32.90 -0.14
C ALA A 683 -13.91 -33.96 -1.13
N VAL A 684 -13.24 -35.10 -1.22
CA VAL A 684 -13.43 -36.11 -2.26
C VAL A 684 -13.85 -37.45 -1.68
N HIS A 685 -14.47 -38.27 -2.53
CA HIS A 685 -14.74 -39.66 -2.17
C HIS A 685 -13.41 -40.41 -1.96
N PRO A 686 -13.28 -41.22 -0.89
CA PRO A 686 -12.11 -42.06 -0.71
C PRO A 686 -11.80 -42.92 -1.94
N GLY A 687 -10.54 -42.96 -2.37
CA GLY A 687 -10.09 -43.67 -3.56
C GLY A 687 -10.26 -42.91 -4.88
N SER A 688 -10.90 -41.73 -4.86
CA SER A 688 -11.05 -40.84 -6.03
C SER A 688 -10.01 -39.71 -6.07
N GLU A 689 -9.01 -39.69 -5.19
CA GLU A 689 -8.06 -38.58 -5.03
C GLU A 689 -7.25 -38.34 -6.31
N ASP A 690 -6.71 -39.40 -6.91
CA ASP A 690 -5.94 -39.33 -8.16
C ASP A 690 -6.80 -38.83 -9.33
N ALA A 691 -8.04 -39.35 -9.43
CA ALA A 691 -8.98 -38.94 -10.46
C ALA A 691 -9.37 -37.46 -10.31
N ALA A 692 -9.60 -37.02 -9.07
CA ALA A 692 -9.91 -35.63 -8.76
C ALA A 692 -8.72 -34.70 -9.06
N GLU A 693 -7.50 -35.06 -8.66
CA GLU A 693 -6.29 -34.30 -8.96
C GLU A 693 -6.04 -34.18 -10.47
N ALA A 694 -6.16 -35.29 -11.20
CA ALA A 694 -6.07 -35.28 -12.66
C ALA A 694 -7.15 -34.39 -13.31
N ALA A 695 -8.38 -34.40 -12.77
CA ALA A 695 -9.46 -33.55 -13.25
C ALA A 695 -9.20 -32.05 -12.97
N VAL A 696 -8.62 -31.70 -11.81
CA VAL A 696 -8.19 -30.31 -11.51
C VAL A 696 -7.14 -29.87 -12.52
N ASN A 697 -6.06 -30.64 -12.67
CA ASN A 697 -4.96 -30.31 -13.58
C ASN A 697 -5.44 -30.19 -15.04
N LYS A 698 -6.32 -31.09 -15.48
CA LYS A 698 -6.95 -31.02 -16.81
C LYS A 698 -7.81 -29.75 -16.97
N THR A 699 -8.51 -29.34 -15.92
CA THR A 699 -9.32 -28.10 -15.96
C THR A 699 -8.45 -26.86 -16.07
N ILE A 700 -7.33 -26.81 -15.33
CA ILE A 700 -6.33 -25.74 -15.46
C ILE A 700 -5.73 -25.73 -16.87
N ALA A 701 -5.37 -26.89 -17.43
CA ALA A 701 -4.84 -27.00 -18.78
C ALA A 701 -5.83 -26.53 -19.87
N ARG A 702 -7.13 -26.82 -19.69
CA ARG A 702 -8.19 -26.28 -20.59
C ARG A 702 -8.27 -24.76 -20.51
N LEU A 703 -8.24 -24.21 -19.29
CA LEU A 703 -8.23 -22.75 -19.07
C LEU A 703 -7.00 -22.11 -19.72
N ALA A 704 -5.83 -22.73 -19.59
CA ALA A 704 -4.58 -22.34 -20.24
C ALA A 704 -4.64 -22.40 -21.77
N GLY A 705 -5.40 -23.34 -22.33
CA GLY A 705 -5.69 -23.43 -23.76
C GLY A 705 -6.73 -22.43 -24.26
N GLY A 706 -7.30 -21.59 -23.39
CA GLY A 706 -8.39 -20.68 -23.75
C GLY A 706 -9.75 -21.35 -23.92
N ASP A 707 -9.91 -22.61 -23.49
CA ASP A 707 -11.16 -23.38 -23.62
C ASP A 707 -12.13 -23.06 -22.46
N PHE A 708 -12.79 -21.91 -22.58
CA PHE A 708 -13.88 -21.49 -21.70
C PHE A 708 -14.92 -20.65 -22.46
N SER A 709 -16.17 -20.68 -22.00
CA SER A 709 -17.24 -19.93 -22.67
C SER A 709 -17.11 -18.43 -22.44
N ALA A 710 -17.48 -17.65 -23.46
CA ALA A 710 -17.61 -16.19 -23.32
C ALA A 710 -18.64 -15.79 -22.26
N SER A 711 -19.67 -16.61 -22.03
CA SER A 711 -20.67 -16.38 -20.99
C SER A 711 -20.08 -16.50 -19.59
N LEU A 712 -19.28 -17.54 -19.31
CA LEU A 712 -18.60 -17.69 -18.02
C LEU A 712 -17.68 -16.50 -17.74
N PHE A 713 -16.83 -16.15 -18.71
CA PHE A 713 -15.90 -15.03 -18.59
C PHE A 713 -16.61 -13.71 -18.27
N ASN A 714 -17.66 -13.37 -19.03
CA ASN A 714 -18.40 -12.13 -18.85
C ASN A 714 -19.21 -12.12 -17.54
N ASN A 715 -19.78 -13.25 -17.13
CA ASN A 715 -20.53 -13.35 -15.88
C ASN A 715 -19.62 -13.20 -14.66
N MET A 716 -18.47 -13.87 -14.64
CA MET A 716 -17.51 -13.76 -13.53
C MET A 716 -16.97 -12.34 -13.40
N ARG A 717 -16.66 -11.67 -14.52
CA ARG A 717 -16.27 -10.25 -14.51
C ARG A 717 -17.35 -9.35 -13.90
N LYS A 718 -18.62 -9.52 -14.31
CA LYS A 718 -19.75 -8.74 -13.76
C LYS A 718 -19.97 -9.01 -12.28
N GLN A 719 -19.89 -10.27 -11.84
CA GLN A 719 -20.00 -10.62 -10.43
C GLN A 719 -18.91 -9.94 -9.60
N LEU A 720 -17.64 -10.02 -10.02
CA LEU A 720 -16.53 -9.35 -9.34
C LEU A 720 -16.67 -7.83 -9.32
N TYR A 721 -17.10 -7.23 -10.43
CA TYR A 721 -17.42 -5.80 -10.49
C TYR A 721 -18.44 -5.42 -9.43
N ASN A 722 -19.58 -6.12 -9.37
CA ASN A 722 -20.64 -5.85 -8.40
C ASN A 722 -20.16 -6.04 -6.96
N SER A 723 -19.39 -7.10 -6.70
CA SER A 723 -18.78 -7.34 -5.38
C SER A 723 -17.88 -6.18 -4.96
N LEU A 724 -17.00 -5.69 -5.84
CA LEU A 724 -16.11 -4.55 -5.53
C LEU A 724 -16.87 -3.25 -5.28
N ILE A 725 -17.89 -2.95 -6.09
CA ILE A 725 -18.70 -1.74 -5.92
C ILE A 725 -19.46 -1.79 -4.59
N SER A 726 -20.03 -2.95 -4.23
CA SER A 726 -20.76 -3.14 -2.97
C SER A 726 -19.91 -2.96 -1.70
N LEU A 727 -18.57 -3.04 -1.80
CA LEU A 727 -17.69 -2.81 -0.64
C LEU A 727 -17.83 -1.39 -0.07
N ARG A 728 -18.25 -0.42 -0.90
CA ARG A 728 -18.51 0.96 -0.46
C ARG A 728 -19.76 1.07 0.40
N ASP A 729 -20.71 0.16 0.25
CA ASP A 729 -21.96 0.16 1.01
C ASP A 729 -21.78 -0.36 2.45
N SER A 730 -20.58 -0.87 2.77
CA SER A 730 -20.22 -1.38 4.08
C SER A 730 -18.94 -0.74 4.61
N LEU A 731 -18.99 -0.28 5.86
CA LEU A 731 -17.82 0.25 6.56
C LEU A 731 -16.74 -0.83 6.75
N SER A 732 -17.14 -2.07 7.07
CA SER A 732 -16.22 -3.21 7.19
C SER A 732 -15.65 -3.65 5.84
N GLY A 733 -16.43 -3.55 4.76
CA GLY A 733 -16.00 -3.83 3.40
C GLY A 733 -14.93 -2.84 2.92
N THR A 734 -15.21 -1.55 3.08
CA THR A 734 -14.26 -0.45 2.75
C THR A 734 -12.95 -0.62 3.49
N LEU A 735 -13.01 -0.92 4.79
CA LEU A 735 -11.84 -1.17 5.61
C LEU A 735 -11.06 -2.40 5.15
N SER A 736 -11.73 -3.52 4.92
CA SER A 736 -11.05 -4.79 4.57
C SER A 736 -10.28 -4.64 3.27
N TYR A 737 -10.86 -3.91 2.31
CA TYR A 737 -10.18 -3.52 1.09
C TYR A 737 -8.96 -2.63 1.36
N ASP A 738 -9.12 -1.62 2.21
CA ASP A 738 -8.04 -0.70 2.57
C ASP A 738 -6.83 -1.41 3.20
N VAL A 739 -7.09 -2.33 4.12
CA VAL A 739 -6.07 -3.18 4.75
C VAL A 739 -5.32 -4.02 3.70
N ALA A 740 -6.07 -4.70 2.82
CA ALA A 740 -5.48 -5.51 1.75
C ALA A 740 -4.65 -4.65 0.77
N ALA A 741 -5.14 -3.47 0.44
CA ALA A 741 -4.45 -2.49 -0.39
C ALA A 741 -3.14 -2.03 0.26
N CYS A 742 -3.14 -1.72 1.56
CA CYS A 742 -1.93 -1.39 2.31
C CYS A 742 -0.90 -2.51 2.28
N LEU A 743 -1.31 -3.74 2.61
CA LEU A 743 -0.43 -4.91 2.66
C LEU A 743 0.19 -5.25 1.31
N SER A 744 -0.52 -4.93 0.22
CA SER A 744 -0.05 -5.15 -1.15
C SER A 744 0.55 -3.89 -1.81
N ARG A 745 0.66 -2.78 -1.07
CA ARG A 745 1.15 -1.45 -1.53
C ARG A 745 0.40 -0.84 -2.70
N GLN A 746 -0.91 -0.79 -2.60
CA GLN A 746 -1.79 -0.38 -3.67
C GLN A 746 -2.58 0.83 -3.25
N SER A 747 -2.84 1.69 -4.23
CA SER A 747 -3.56 2.94 -4.02
C SER A 747 -4.86 3.02 -4.82
N GLU A 748 -5.23 1.93 -5.51
CA GLU A 748 -6.42 1.87 -6.35
C GLU A 748 -7.69 1.82 -5.50
N SER A 749 -8.71 2.60 -5.84
CA SER A 749 -10.03 2.46 -5.23
C SER A 749 -10.71 1.16 -5.68
N PRO A 750 -11.74 0.66 -4.96
CA PRO A 750 -12.53 -0.48 -5.44
C PRO A 750 -13.10 -0.27 -6.85
N ALA A 751 -13.47 0.97 -7.19
CA ALA A 751 -13.98 1.32 -8.51
C ALA A 751 -12.90 1.24 -9.60
N ASP A 752 -11.67 1.68 -9.30
CA ASP A 752 -10.54 1.57 -10.23
C ASP A 752 -10.21 0.10 -10.52
N LEU A 753 -10.17 -0.74 -9.47
CA LEU A 753 -9.93 -2.18 -9.62
C LEU A 753 -11.06 -2.85 -10.42
N ALA A 754 -12.31 -2.46 -10.17
CA ALA A 754 -13.45 -2.96 -10.92
C ALA A 754 -13.36 -2.60 -12.41
N ALA A 755 -12.92 -1.37 -12.73
CA ALA A 755 -12.68 -0.94 -14.11
C ALA A 755 -11.55 -1.75 -14.77
N LYS A 756 -10.49 -2.09 -14.04
CA LYS A 756 -9.41 -2.96 -14.54
C LYS A 756 -9.87 -4.37 -14.81
N ILE A 757 -10.66 -4.97 -13.92
CA ILE A 757 -11.27 -6.29 -14.17
C ILE A 757 -12.11 -6.26 -15.44
N MET A 758 -12.76 -5.14 -15.74
CA MET A 758 -13.53 -4.96 -16.97
C MET A 758 -12.69 -4.72 -18.23
N GLN A 759 -11.38 -4.54 -18.12
CA GLN A 759 -10.47 -4.41 -19.26
C GLN A 759 -9.73 -5.71 -19.59
N ILE A 760 -9.77 -6.69 -18.69
CA ILE A 760 -9.13 -8.00 -18.90
C ILE A 760 -9.64 -8.64 -20.19
N GLN A 761 -8.72 -9.14 -20.99
CA GLN A 761 -8.96 -9.91 -22.20
C GLN A 761 -8.88 -11.43 -21.93
N PRO A 762 -9.60 -12.27 -22.70
CA PRO A 762 -9.57 -13.72 -22.52
C PRO A 762 -8.17 -14.35 -22.57
N HIS A 763 -7.28 -13.85 -23.46
CA HIS A 763 -5.93 -14.39 -23.59
C HIS A 763 -5.08 -14.18 -22.33
N GLU A 764 -5.28 -13.10 -21.59
CA GLU A 764 -4.54 -12.83 -20.34
C GLU A 764 -4.85 -13.88 -19.26
N ILE A 765 -6.08 -14.40 -19.24
CA ILE A 765 -6.48 -15.50 -18.34
C ILE A 765 -5.82 -16.81 -18.77
N ALA A 766 -5.79 -17.08 -20.07
CA ALA A 766 -5.14 -18.27 -20.61
C ALA A 766 -3.62 -18.27 -20.32
N GLU A 767 -2.94 -17.14 -20.55
CA GLU A 767 -1.52 -16.95 -20.24
C GLU A 767 -1.23 -17.11 -18.73
N ALA A 768 -2.05 -16.48 -17.87
CA ALA A 768 -1.90 -16.61 -16.43
C ALA A 768 -2.11 -18.05 -15.93
N ALA A 769 -3.07 -18.78 -16.51
CA ALA A 769 -3.31 -20.19 -16.21
C ALA A 769 -2.15 -21.08 -16.71
N ALA A 770 -1.62 -20.82 -17.90
CA ALA A 770 -0.51 -21.58 -18.49
C ALA A 770 0.79 -21.43 -17.68
N ALA A 771 0.97 -20.29 -17.00
CA ALA A 771 2.14 -20.00 -16.20
C ALA A 771 2.03 -20.46 -14.73
N LEU A 772 0.92 -21.10 -14.33
CA LEU A 772 0.82 -21.77 -13.03
C LEU A 772 1.74 -22.99 -12.98
N VAL A 773 2.51 -23.12 -11.90
CA VAL A 773 3.40 -24.26 -11.69
C VAL A 773 2.93 -25.05 -10.47
N ALA A 774 2.61 -26.33 -10.62
CA ALA A 774 2.25 -27.19 -9.49
C ALA A 774 3.43 -27.29 -8.49
N ILE A 775 3.14 -27.11 -7.21
CA ILE A 775 4.12 -27.08 -6.12
C ILE A 775 3.94 -28.24 -5.16
N LEU A 776 2.72 -28.50 -4.69
CA LEU A 776 2.45 -29.53 -3.70
C LEU A 776 1.10 -30.19 -3.98
N SER A 777 1.07 -31.51 -3.88
CA SER A 777 -0.15 -32.30 -3.71
C SER A 777 -0.16 -32.90 -2.31
N TYR A 778 -1.21 -32.60 -1.54
CA TYR A 778 -1.42 -33.13 -0.20
C TYR A 778 -2.74 -33.87 -0.14
N ARG A 779 -2.73 -35.07 0.44
CA ARG A 779 -3.90 -35.93 0.59
C ARG A 779 -4.03 -36.35 2.04
N LEU A 780 -5.19 -36.09 2.63
CA LEU A 780 -5.63 -36.75 3.86
C LEU A 780 -6.65 -37.80 3.46
N GLN A 781 -6.36 -39.07 3.68
CA GLN A 781 -7.22 -40.18 3.26
C GLN A 781 -7.52 -41.14 4.43
N PRO A 782 -8.58 -41.97 4.35
CA PRO A 782 -8.81 -43.03 5.30
C PRO A 782 -7.62 -43.98 5.38
N ASN A 783 -7.42 -44.58 6.55
CA ASN A 783 -6.44 -45.66 6.70
C ASN A 783 -6.71 -46.76 5.67
N LYS A 784 -5.66 -47.27 5.02
CA LYS A 784 -5.80 -48.46 4.17
C LYS A 784 -6.12 -49.66 5.07
N GLU A 785 -7.24 -50.31 4.79
CA GLU A 785 -7.58 -51.61 5.41
C GLU A 785 -6.65 -52.73 4.97
#